data_AF-A0A1Q9C0I8-F1
#
_entry.id   AF-A0A1Q9C0I8-F1
#
_cell.length_a   1.000
_cell.length_b   1.000
_cell.length_c   1.000
_cell.angle_alpha   90.00
_cell.angle_beta   90.00
_cell.angle_gamma   90.00
#
_symmetry.space_group_name_H-M   'P 1'
#
loop_
_entity.id
_entity.type
_entity.pdbx_description
1 polymer ?
#
loop_
_entity_poly.entity_id
_entity_poly.type
_entity_poly.pdbx_seq_one_letter_code
_entity_poly.pdbx_strand_id
1 'polypeptide(L)'
;MVSRRKHVKRKPACSIARKQAFQGQLKLFEINESGSTQPFWGYLDRRGSVLRYLPDFASRNAEDWLRRLRSLPYTQGRVKVFGRDYAEPRLTCYFGDKAYTYSGRTIEPLPWSRAPVLQDIRKEVESITGESFNSVLCNRYRNGDDTVGWHADNEPIYGPQPTIASVTFGAERDFDLKECRKGSCRSAGRIRIRLAHGSLLVMSGATQECWQHSLPRRKGVQDERINLTFRKVIESTKGVITSIKHYVIACACRPASALALFFFRAGSASLDLASMAWCRNAAVWTALLVFGALSGSDALKLGINWETGFESSGLQWKSPLPGETERYLIASFPKDFKISYARLPDPTWRPLIVHNLSNPAALAVDEQNMRLFVADPTASKVFWYKLKVLPSKFLVTEGLQHVAAENMIAKGMAVSQAGDLFISGRVVASPPLTGHSAIYKQAADGFEAASPLTRLWTAGDGSWIPVLNADGAPATSEPMSPSTPEIYQPGPVAVDMFTLYWGNAIKGNASALARGPQTVPAPLPGGAAAPKSKAGAHALANNLQAVTGLTITSSGIFYAGRPVQGRPGIFALRSEDSLNGCAADDHCVHRVAQVSNPVDMCWDGDATLFIADSGSGAVLSVPSSTASRHAVVKVAEALGVHAITMLTVPSMATKVTGLGVALVTAVASLLSSV
;
A
#
# COMPACT_ATOMS: atom_id res chain seq x y z
N MET A 1 -44.85 51.72 31.61
CA MET A 1 -43.60 51.19 31.00
C MET A 1 -42.50 51.28 32.04
N VAL A 2 -42.21 50.19 32.76
CA VAL A 2 -41.23 50.19 33.86
C VAL A 2 -40.03 49.36 33.43
N SER A 3 -38.88 50.02 33.30
CA SER A 3 -37.58 49.44 33.01
C SER A 3 -37.07 48.65 34.22
N ARG A 4 -36.64 47.40 34.04
CA ARG A 4 -35.84 46.66 35.02
C ARG A 4 -34.55 46.16 34.39
N ARG A 5 -33.46 46.81 34.81
CA ARG A 5 -32.07 46.36 34.69
C ARG A 5 -31.89 45.00 35.37
N LYS A 6 -31.16 44.07 34.74
CA LYS A 6 -30.46 42.98 35.42
C LYS A 6 -29.01 42.92 34.96
N HIS A 7 -28.14 42.75 35.96
CA HIS A 7 -26.70 42.89 35.95
C HIS A 7 -25.97 42.04 34.90
N VAL A 8 -25.15 42.72 34.09
CA VAL A 8 -24.07 42.12 33.30
C VAL A 8 -22.78 42.21 34.12
N LYS A 9 -22.26 41.08 34.60
CA LYS A 9 -20.89 41.00 35.12
C LYS A 9 -19.92 40.70 33.96
N ARG A 10 -19.03 41.64 33.67
CA ARG A 10 -17.73 41.49 32.96
C ARG A 10 -16.66 41.58 34.06
N LYS A 11 -15.53 40.85 34.14
CA LYS A 11 -14.45 40.37 33.23
C LYS A 11 -13.58 39.34 34.07
N PRO A 12 -12.49 38.69 33.62
CA PRO A 12 -11.58 39.04 32.51
C PRO A 12 -11.24 37.92 31.52
N ALA A 13 -10.66 38.34 30.40
CA ALA A 13 -10.00 37.48 29.41
C ALA A 13 -8.54 37.26 29.81
N CYS A 14 -8.05 36.01 29.78
CA CYS A 14 -6.73 35.62 29.27
C CYS A 14 -6.58 34.08 29.21
N SER A 15 -6.48 33.56 27.98
CA SER A 15 -5.54 32.54 27.49
C SER A 15 -5.40 31.12 28.12
N ILE A 16 -5.35 30.13 27.20
CA ILE A 16 -4.63 28.84 27.21
C ILE A 16 -5.41 27.57 27.63
N ALA A 17 -5.67 26.73 26.61
CA ALA A 17 -5.60 25.25 26.53
C ALA A 17 -6.21 24.40 27.67
N ARG A 18 -7.02 23.35 27.47
CA ARG A 18 -7.10 22.34 26.41
C ARG A 18 -8.54 21.79 26.38
N LYS A 19 -9.23 21.96 25.26
CA LYS A 19 -10.26 20.99 24.82
C LYS A 19 -9.63 20.16 23.70
N GLN A 20 -8.80 19.17 24.05
CA GLN A 20 -8.44 18.12 23.09
C GLN A 20 -9.54 17.06 23.11
N ALA A 21 -10.66 17.44 22.50
CA ALA A 21 -11.60 16.46 21.98
C ALA A 21 -10.99 15.85 20.71
N PHE A 22 -11.06 14.54 20.60
CA PHE A 22 -10.76 13.75 19.41
C PHE A 22 -11.23 14.45 18.12
N GLN A 23 -10.30 15.08 17.39
CA GLN A 23 -10.47 15.65 16.06
C GLN A 23 -9.37 15.12 15.14
N GLY A 24 -9.35 13.79 14.94
CA GLY A 24 -8.78 13.21 13.72
C GLY A 24 -9.89 13.20 12.69
N GLN A 25 -9.89 14.15 11.75
CA GLN A 25 -10.86 14.19 10.66
C GLN A 25 -10.82 12.88 9.87
N LEU A 26 -11.80 12.00 10.10
CA LEU A 26 -12.35 11.20 9.02
C LEU A 26 -12.77 12.21 7.94
N LYS A 27 -12.18 12.17 6.74
CA LYS A 27 -12.82 12.77 5.57
C LYS A 27 -14.09 11.95 5.28
N LEU A 28 -15.14 12.22 6.05
CA LEU A 28 -16.51 11.94 5.62
C LEU A 28 -16.73 12.77 4.36
N PHE A 29 -17.33 12.16 3.33
CA PHE A 29 -17.69 12.85 2.10
C PHE A 29 -18.44 14.16 2.42
N GLU A 30 -17.80 15.31 2.18
CA GLU A 30 -18.50 16.56 1.88
C GLU A 30 -18.71 16.57 0.37
N ILE A 31 -19.81 15.98 -0.08
CA ILE A 31 -20.23 16.08 -1.47
C ILE A 31 -20.90 17.44 -1.62
N ASN A 32 -20.23 18.37 -2.28
CA ASN A 32 -20.92 19.49 -2.92
C ASN A 32 -21.96 18.91 -3.88
N GLU A 33 -23.19 19.40 -3.81
CA GLU A 33 -24.37 18.91 -4.55
C GLU A 33 -24.27 19.04 -6.09
N SER A 34 -23.10 19.32 -6.66
CA SER A 34 -22.85 19.43 -8.10
C SER A 34 -22.13 18.20 -8.63
N GLY A 35 -22.77 17.51 -9.57
CA GLY A 35 -22.31 16.26 -10.19
C GLY A 35 -20.83 16.27 -10.58
N SER A 36 -20.01 15.61 -9.77
CA SER A 36 -18.56 15.48 -9.99
C SER A 36 -18.27 14.70 -11.27
N THR A 37 -17.75 15.40 -12.28
CA THR A 37 -17.11 14.84 -13.47
C THR A 37 -15.67 14.36 -13.20
N GLN A 38 -15.19 14.47 -11.96
CA GLN A 38 -13.82 14.11 -11.57
C GLN A 38 -13.76 12.72 -10.89
N PRO A 39 -12.64 12.00 -11.01
CA PRO A 39 -12.43 10.77 -10.26
C PRO A 39 -12.41 11.03 -8.75
N PHE A 40 -13.00 10.12 -7.97
CA PHE A 40 -12.97 10.21 -6.52
C PHE A 40 -12.92 8.82 -5.86
N TRP A 41 -12.43 8.77 -4.63
CA TRP A 41 -12.53 7.60 -3.77
C TRP A 41 -12.70 8.03 -2.31
N GLY A 42 -13.27 7.16 -1.47
CA GLY A 42 -13.34 7.43 -0.04
C GLY A 42 -14.27 6.52 0.73
N TYR A 43 -14.35 6.77 2.05
CA TYR A 43 -15.28 6.11 2.95
C TYR A 43 -16.57 6.91 3.07
N LEU A 44 -17.71 6.30 2.75
CA LEU A 44 -19.04 6.90 2.90
C LEU A 44 -19.43 7.07 4.38
N ASP A 45 -18.90 6.22 5.25
CA ASP A 45 -19.19 6.25 6.68
C ASP A 45 -18.05 5.66 7.52
N ARG A 46 -18.21 5.74 8.85
CA ARG A 46 -17.24 5.19 9.83
C ARG A 46 -17.23 3.66 9.93
N ARG A 47 -18.14 2.96 9.26
CA ARG A 47 -18.26 1.50 9.31
C ARG A 47 -17.45 0.81 8.22
N GLY A 48 -16.81 1.59 7.34
CA GLY A 48 -15.98 1.05 6.27
C GLY A 48 -16.73 0.85 4.95
N SER A 49 -17.84 1.56 4.72
CA SER A 49 -18.46 1.64 3.39
C SER A 49 -17.55 2.41 2.44
N VAL A 50 -17.09 1.79 1.35
CA VAL A 50 -16.14 2.38 0.39
C VAL A 50 -16.79 2.60 -0.96
N LEU A 51 -16.47 3.74 -1.57
CA LEU A 51 -16.88 4.11 -2.92
C LEU A 51 -15.70 4.67 -3.72
N ARG A 52 -15.55 4.24 -4.97
CA ARG A 52 -14.54 4.74 -5.92
C ARG A 52 -15.18 4.95 -7.29
N TYR A 53 -14.99 6.13 -7.89
CA TYR A 53 -15.53 6.50 -9.19
C TYR A 53 -14.40 6.94 -10.13
N LEU A 54 -14.42 6.43 -11.36
CA LEU A 54 -13.46 6.71 -12.42
C LEU A 54 -14.25 7.09 -13.69
N PRO A 55 -14.37 8.39 -14.02
CA PRO A 55 -15.15 8.85 -15.18
C PRO A 55 -14.53 8.40 -16.52
N ASP A 56 -13.20 8.35 -16.62
CA ASP A 56 -12.48 8.08 -17.88
C ASP A 56 -12.04 6.61 -18.07
N PHE A 57 -12.72 5.67 -17.41
CA PHE A 57 -12.35 4.24 -17.39
C PHE A 57 -12.18 3.65 -18.80
N ALA A 58 -13.18 3.83 -19.67
CA ALA A 58 -13.18 3.26 -21.02
C ALA A 58 -12.78 4.25 -22.12
N SER A 59 -12.09 5.35 -21.78
CA SER A 59 -11.84 6.51 -22.66
C SER A 59 -11.39 6.16 -24.10
N ARG A 60 -10.67 5.06 -24.31
CA ARG A 60 -10.21 4.61 -25.65
C ARG A 60 -11.17 3.69 -26.39
N ASN A 61 -11.98 2.89 -25.67
CA ASN A 61 -12.75 1.78 -26.23
C ASN A 61 -14.27 1.97 -26.11
N ALA A 62 -14.73 3.04 -25.45
CA ALA A 62 -16.12 3.15 -24.98
C ALA A 62 -17.17 3.07 -26.10
N GLU A 63 -16.91 3.70 -27.25
CA GLU A 63 -17.83 3.65 -28.41
C GLU A 63 -17.89 2.27 -29.08
N ASP A 64 -16.74 1.61 -29.23
CA ASP A 64 -16.71 0.26 -29.79
C ASP A 64 -17.42 -0.74 -28.88
N TRP A 65 -17.13 -0.66 -27.58
CA TRP A 65 -17.77 -1.49 -26.58
C TRP A 65 -19.27 -1.23 -26.51
N LEU A 66 -19.73 0.03 -26.49
CA LEU A 66 -21.16 0.33 -26.53
C LEU A 66 -21.84 -0.32 -27.75
N ARG A 67 -21.22 -0.23 -28.93
CA ARG A 67 -21.73 -0.86 -30.17
C ARG A 67 -21.87 -2.37 -30.01
N ARG A 68 -20.85 -3.05 -29.48
CA ARG A 68 -20.85 -4.50 -29.25
C ARG A 68 -21.85 -4.90 -28.17
N LEU A 69 -21.97 -4.12 -27.08
CA LEU A 69 -22.88 -4.38 -25.97
C LEU A 69 -24.36 -4.32 -26.37
N ARG A 70 -24.74 -3.47 -27.34
CA ARG A 70 -26.11 -3.41 -27.89
C ARG A 70 -26.63 -4.74 -28.43
N SER A 71 -25.72 -5.60 -28.91
CA SER A 71 -26.04 -6.89 -29.53
C SER A 71 -26.28 -8.04 -28.53
N LEU A 72 -26.07 -7.80 -27.23
CA LEU A 72 -26.28 -8.84 -26.22
C LEU A 72 -27.77 -9.24 -26.14
N PRO A 73 -28.08 -10.49 -25.76
CA PRO A 73 -29.43 -11.05 -25.76
C PRO A 73 -30.25 -10.57 -24.55
N TYR A 74 -30.55 -9.27 -24.51
CA TYR A 74 -31.35 -8.65 -23.45
C TYR A 74 -32.79 -9.15 -23.48
N THR A 75 -33.34 -9.46 -22.30
CA THR A 75 -34.75 -9.87 -22.13
C THR A 75 -35.41 -9.01 -21.06
N GLN A 76 -36.73 -8.81 -21.16
CA GLN A 76 -37.47 -8.11 -20.11
C GLN A 76 -37.95 -9.13 -19.08
N GLY A 77 -37.45 -9.02 -17.85
CA GLY A 77 -37.88 -9.85 -16.74
C GLY A 77 -39.27 -9.46 -16.19
N ARG A 78 -39.77 -10.27 -15.27
CA ARG A 78 -40.91 -9.94 -14.40
C ARG A 78 -40.43 -9.91 -12.95
N VAL A 79 -40.92 -8.95 -12.19
CA VAL A 79 -40.61 -8.77 -10.75
C VAL A 79 -41.90 -8.75 -9.94
N LYS A 80 -41.91 -9.41 -8.79
CA LYS A 80 -43.02 -9.35 -7.83
C LYS A 80 -42.85 -8.18 -6.89
N VAL A 81 -43.79 -7.23 -6.94
CA VAL A 81 -43.85 -6.09 -6.02
C VAL A 81 -45.20 -6.15 -5.32
N PHE A 82 -45.20 -6.26 -3.98
CA PHE A 82 -46.41 -6.46 -3.16
C PHE A 82 -47.34 -7.59 -3.67
N GLY A 83 -46.75 -8.70 -4.09
CA GLY A 83 -47.49 -9.90 -4.56
C GLY A 83 -48.03 -9.82 -5.99
N ARG A 84 -47.85 -8.70 -6.71
CA ARG A 84 -48.26 -8.54 -8.11
C ARG A 84 -47.05 -8.59 -9.05
N ASP A 85 -47.22 -9.22 -10.20
CA ASP A 85 -46.17 -9.36 -11.23
C ASP A 85 -46.14 -8.13 -12.15
N TYR A 86 -45.03 -7.39 -12.12
CA TYR A 86 -44.77 -6.26 -13.02
C TYR A 86 -43.66 -6.59 -13.99
N ALA A 87 -43.72 -6.03 -15.20
CA ALA A 87 -42.59 -6.05 -16.11
C ALA A 87 -41.44 -5.24 -15.49
N GLU A 88 -40.23 -5.80 -15.48
CA GLU A 88 -39.05 -5.11 -14.99
C GLU A 88 -38.84 -3.85 -15.86
N PRO A 89 -38.68 -2.65 -15.27
CA PRO A 89 -38.54 -1.41 -16.03
C PRO A 89 -37.09 -1.23 -16.51
N ARG A 90 -36.54 -2.27 -17.15
CA ARG A 90 -35.25 -2.35 -17.84
C ARG A 90 -35.14 -3.74 -18.49
N LEU A 91 -34.25 -3.87 -19.47
CA LEU A 91 -33.91 -5.18 -20.03
C LEU A 91 -32.65 -5.71 -19.35
N THR A 92 -32.58 -7.02 -19.13
CA THR A 92 -31.45 -7.66 -18.45
C THR A 92 -30.95 -8.89 -19.21
N CYS A 93 -29.64 -9.14 -19.11
CA CYS A 93 -29.04 -10.43 -19.42
C CYS A 93 -27.90 -10.70 -18.45
N TYR A 94 -27.63 -11.97 -18.18
CA TYR A 94 -26.72 -12.39 -17.13
C TYR A 94 -25.69 -13.36 -17.71
N PHE A 95 -24.41 -13.10 -17.44
CA PHE A 95 -23.29 -13.95 -17.81
C PHE A 95 -22.52 -14.31 -16.55
N GLY A 96 -22.03 -15.55 -16.48
CA GLY A 96 -21.31 -16.01 -15.31
C GLY A 96 -21.17 -17.52 -15.28
N ASP A 97 -20.63 -18.01 -14.17
CA ASP A 97 -20.36 -19.45 -14.00
C ASP A 97 -21.45 -20.16 -13.18
N LYS A 98 -22.35 -19.40 -12.53
CA LYS A 98 -23.41 -19.92 -11.65
C LYS A 98 -24.73 -19.17 -11.80
N ALA A 99 -25.83 -19.85 -11.53
CA ALA A 99 -27.16 -19.25 -11.48
C ALA A 99 -27.29 -18.27 -10.29
N TYR A 100 -28.06 -17.21 -10.51
CA TYR A 100 -28.32 -16.16 -9.52
C TYR A 100 -29.83 -16.00 -9.31
N THR A 101 -30.26 -15.90 -8.04
CA THR A 101 -31.67 -15.70 -7.69
C THR A 101 -31.93 -14.28 -7.21
N TYR A 102 -32.79 -13.55 -7.91
CA TYR A 102 -33.20 -12.18 -7.56
C TYR A 102 -34.73 -12.06 -7.50
N SER A 103 -35.24 -11.42 -6.44
CA SER A 103 -36.69 -11.23 -6.21
C SER A 103 -37.55 -12.49 -6.42
N GLY A 104 -37.00 -13.66 -6.08
CA GLY A 104 -37.67 -14.97 -6.21
C GLY A 104 -37.55 -15.66 -7.58
N ARG A 105 -36.76 -15.12 -8.52
CA ARG A 105 -36.49 -15.73 -9.83
C ARG A 105 -35.03 -16.16 -9.94
N THR A 106 -34.79 -17.42 -10.27
CA THR A 106 -33.46 -17.93 -10.64
C THR A 106 -33.19 -17.63 -12.11
N ILE A 107 -32.05 -16.99 -12.38
CA ILE A 107 -31.56 -16.64 -13.71
C ILE A 107 -30.34 -17.53 -13.98
N GLU A 108 -30.46 -18.38 -14.99
CA GLU A 108 -29.34 -19.17 -15.50
C GLU A 108 -28.35 -18.28 -16.27
N PRO A 109 -27.03 -18.44 -16.05
CA PRO A 109 -26.04 -17.61 -16.71
C PRO A 109 -25.85 -18.03 -18.17
N LEU A 110 -25.65 -17.04 -19.03
CA LEU A 110 -25.10 -17.27 -20.36
C LEU A 110 -23.58 -17.47 -20.28
N PRO A 111 -22.99 -18.35 -21.11
CA PRO A 111 -21.57 -18.58 -21.11
C PRO A 111 -20.81 -17.34 -21.63
N TRP A 112 -19.68 -17.01 -21.00
CA TRP A 112 -18.84 -15.88 -21.38
C TRP A 112 -18.37 -15.90 -22.83
N SER A 113 -18.24 -17.08 -23.43
CA SER A 113 -17.84 -17.25 -24.84
C SER A 113 -18.83 -16.61 -25.83
N ARG A 114 -20.09 -16.39 -25.44
CA ARG A 114 -21.10 -15.72 -26.27
C ARG A 114 -20.97 -14.18 -26.26
N ALA A 115 -20.11 -13.62 -25.42
CA ALA A 115 -19.92 -12.18 -25.31
C ALA A 115 -18.45 -11.80 -25.03
N PRO A 116 -17.56 -11.89 -26.04
CA PRO A 116 -16.15 -11.55 -25.89
C PRO A 116 -15.90 -10.13 -25.34
N VAL A 117 -16.78 -9.17 -25.69
CA VAL A 117 -16.72 -7.79 -25.18
C VAL A 117 -16.78 -7.73 -23.65
N LEU A 118 -17.55 -8.63 -23.02
CA LEU A 118 -17.65 -8.67 -21.56
C LEU A 118 -16.36 -9.20 -20.92
N GLN A 119 -15.60 -10.06 -21.62
CA GLN A 119 -14.30 -10.51 -21.15
C GLN A 119 -13.23 -9.42 -21.27
N ASP A 120 -13.25 -8.64 -22.36
CA ASP A 120 -12.37 -7.49 -22.56
C ASP A 120 -12.55 -6.47 -21.42
N ILE A 121 -13.80 -6.06 -21.18
CA ILE A 121 -14.16 -5.14 -20.11
C ILE A 121 -13.82 -5.72 -18.73
N ARG A 122 -14.09 -7.01 -18.51
CA ARG A 122 -13.77 -7.68 -17.24
C ARG A 122 -12.28 -7.58 -16.93
N LYS A 123 -11.40 -7.91 -17.88
CA LYS A 123 -9.94 -7.85 -17.66
C LYS A 123 -9.48 -6.45 -17.27
N GLU A 124 -10.01 -5.40 -17.91
CA GLU A 124 -9.68 -4.03 -17.54
C GLU A 124 -10.20 -3.66 -16.13
N VAL A 125 -11.42 -4.08 -15.79
CA VAL A 125 -11.96 -3.89 -14.44
C VAL A 125 -11.11 -4.62 -13.40
N GLU A 126 -10.77 -5.89 -13.61
CA GLU A 126 -9.94 -6.70 -12.70
C GLU A 126 -8.54 -6.09 -12.52
N SER A 127 -7.95 -5.56 -13.59
CA SER A 127 -6.67 -4.85 -13.54
C SER A 127 -6.71 -3.58 -12.69
N ILE A 128 -7.85 -2.88 -12.63
CA ILE A 128 -8.01 -1.62 -11.88
C ILE A 128 -8.40 -1.86 -10.43
N THR A 129 -9.23 -2.87 -10.18
CA THR A 129 -9.72 -3.20 -8.83
C THR A 129 -8.77 -4.10 -8.06
N GLY A 130 -7.97 -4.92 -8.76
CA GLY A 130 -7.20 -6.01 -8.15
C GLY A 130 -8.08 -7.19 -7.67
N GLU A 131 -9.37 -7.17 -8.01
CA GLU A 131 -10.36 -8.18 -7.62
C GLU A 131 -10.79 -9.00 -8.83
N SER A 132 -11.02 -10.31 -8.62
CA SER A 132 -11.53 -11.22 -9.67
C SER A 132 -13.06 -11.20 -9.74
N PHE A 133 -13.64 -11.24 -10.93
CA PHE A 133 -15.09 -11.34 -11.13
C PHE A 133 -15.48 -12.56 -11.98
N ASN A 134 -16.49 -13.31 -11.52
CA ASN A 134 -16.98 -14.50 -12.22
C ASN A 134 -18.46 -14.38 -12.62
N SER A 135 -19.08 -13.21 -12.43
CA SER A 135 -20.43 -12.93 -12.88
C SER A 135 -20.60 -11.46 -13.28
N VAL A 136 -21.47 -11.22 -14.25
CA VAL A 136 -21.88 -9.87 -14.67
C VAL A 136 -23.37 -9.83 -15.00
N LEU A 137 -24.08 -8.89 -14.37
CA LEU A 137 -25.44 -8.55 -14.72
C LEU A 137 -25.43 -7.32 -15.64
N CYS A 138 -25.89 -7.51 -16.87
CA CYS A 138 -26.02 -6.44 -17.85
C CYS A 138 -27.43 -5.87 -17.76
N ASN A 139 -27.54 -4.57 -17.53
CA ASN A 139 -28.80 -3.85 -17.47
C ASN A 139 -28.86 -2.83 -18.61
N ARG A 140 -29.84 -2.92 -19.50
CA ARG A 140 -30.11 -1.97 -20.56
C ARG A 140 -31.37 -1.16 -20.23
N TYR A 141 -31.18 0.12 -20.01
CA TYR A 141 -32.22 1.11 -19.79
C TYR A 141 -32.49 1.79 -21.14
N ARG A 142 -33.68 1.58 -21.70
CA ARG A 142 -34.02 2.07 -23.05
C ARG A 142 -34.04 3.59 -23.11
N ASN A 143 -34.47 4.24 -22.03
CA ASN A 143 -34.54 5.68 -21.88
C ASN A 143 -34.66 6.04 -20.37
N GLY A 144 -35.01 7.30 -20.10
CA GLY A 144 -35.25 7.86 -18.77
C GLY A 144 -36.40 7.25 -17.97
N ASP A 145 -37.30 6.50 -18.60
CA ASP A 145 -38.42 5.82 -17.96
C ASP A 145 -38.05 4.49 -17.32
N ASP A 146 -37.00 3.84 -17.83
CA ASP A 146 -36.43 2.66 -17.21
C ASP A 146 -35.67 3.04 -15.92
N THR A 147 -35.81 2.21 -14.88
CA THR A 147 -35.40 2.51 -13.50
C THR A 147 -34.98 1.24 -12.74
N VAL A 148 -34.26 1.43 -11.63
CA VAL A 148 -34.16 0.41 -10.59
C VAL A 148 -34.42 1.07 -9.23
N GLY A 149 -35.33 0.47 -8.46
CA GLY A 149 -35.71 0.95 -7.15
C GLY A 149 -34.59 0.84 -6.13
N TRP A 150 -34.83 1.32 -4.91
CA TRP A 150 -33.87 1.22 -3.82
C TRP A 150 -33.59 -0.24 -3.45
N HIS A 151 -32.34 -0.65 -3.55
CA HIS A 151 -31.86 -1.99 -3.18
C HIS A 151 -30.41 -1.93 -2.71
N ALA A 152 -29.92 -3.05 -2.18
CA ALA A 152 -28.50 -3.30 -1.94
C ALA A 152 -28.18 -4.69 -2.49
N ASP A 153 -26.97 -4.89 -2.97
CA ASP A 153 -26.51 -6.17 -3.52
C ASP A 153 -25.94 -7.02 -2.39
N ASN A 154 -26.82 -7.50 -1.51
CA ASN A 154 -26.48 -8.21 -0.28
C ASN A 154 -26.89 -9.69 -0.31
N GLU A 155 -27.02 -10.28 -1.50
CA GLU A 155 -27.34 -11.68 -1.64
C GLU A 155 -26.23 -12.57 -1.08
N PRO A 156 -26.57 -13.63 -0.31
CA PRO A 156 -25.58 -14.49 0.34
C PRO A 156 -24.54 -15.10 -0.61
N ILE A 157 -24.91 -15.26 -1.89
CA ILE A 157 -24.05 -15.79 -2.95
C ILE A 157 -22.82 -14.93 -3.23
N TYR A 158 -22.80 -13.66 -2.81
CA TYR A 158 -21.67 -12.74 -2.98
C TYR A 158 -20.74 -12.69 -1.76
N GLY A 159 -21.09 -13.38 -0.67
CA GLY A 159 -20.30 -13.37 0.57
C GLY A 159 -20.39 -12.06 1.37
N PRO A 160 -19.67 -11.97 2.50
CA PRO A 160 -19.63 -10.75 3.30
C PRO A 160 -18.84 -9.64 2.59
N GLN A 161 -19.34 -8.41 2.67
CA GLN A 161 -18.69 -7.19 2.13
C GLN A 161 -18.19 -7.32 0.68
N PRO A 162 -19.08 -7.65 -0.28
CA PRO A 162 -18.67 -7.89 -1.65
C PRO A 162 -18.12 -6.62 -2.32
N THR A 163 -17.09 -6.80 -3.16
CA THR A 163 -16.66 -5.76 -4.10
C THR A 163 -17.51 -5.86 -5.38
N ILE A 164 -18.13 -4.75 -5.76
CA ILE A 164 -19.02 -4.64 -6.91
C ILE A 164 -18.50 -3.55 -7.84
N ALA A 165 -18.25 -3.90 -9.09
CA ALA A 165 -17.80 -2.97 -10.11
C ALA A 165 -18.92 -2.72 -11.12
N SER A 166 -19.35 -1.46 -11.24
CA SER A 166 -20.44 -1.01 -12.11
C SER A 166 -19.88 -0.13 -13.23
N VAL A 167 -19.85 -0.65 -14.45
CA VAL A 167 -19.39 0.08 -15.65
C VAL A 167 -20.59 0.61 -16.43
N THR A 168 -20.56 1.88 -16.84
CA THR A 168 -21.66 2.54 -17.54
C THR A 168 -21.28 2.93 -18.97
N PHE A 169 -22.16 2.70 -19.94
CA PHE A 169 -22.04 3.15 -21.33
C PHE A 169 -23.36 3.77 -21.80
N GLY A 170 -23.28 4.71 -22.74
CA GLY A 170 -24.43 5.44 -23.29
C GLY A 170 -24.84 6.63 -22.40
N ALA A 171 -26.14 6.86 -22.27
CA ALA A 171 -26.70 8.04 -21.62
C ALA A 171 -26.32 8.16 -20.14
N GLU A 172 -25.94 9.35 -19.71
CA GLU A 172 -25.63 9.63 -18.31
C GLU A 172 -26.86 9.60 -17.43
N ARG A 173 -26.74 8.99 -16.25
CA ARG A 173 -27.86 8.90 -15.29
C ARG A 173 -27.39 9.16 -13.87
N ASP A 174 -28.29 9.76 -13.10
CA ASP A 174 -28.11 9.89 -11.65
C ASP A 174 -28.18 8.51 -10.99
N PHE A 175 -27.20 8.21 -10.16
CA PHE A 175 -27.13 7.07 -9.26
C PHE A 175 -27.22 7.60 -7.83
N ASP A 176 -28.32 7.28 -7.16
CA ASP A 176 -28.61 7.78 -5.83
C ASP A 176 -28.24 6.71 -4.79
N LEU A 177 -27.48 7.07 -3.77
CA LEU A 177 -27.27 6.27 -2.56
C LEU A 177 -27.99 6.93 -1.38
N LYS A 178 -28.53 6.10 -0.49
CA LYS A 178 -29.09 6.51 0.80
C LYS A 178 -28.56 5.61 1.90
N GLU A 179 -28.17 6.21 3.01
CA GLU A 179 -27.74 5.46 4.18
C GLU A 179 -28.95 4.76 4.84
N CYS A 180 -28.79 3.48 5.17
CA CYS A 180 -29.80 2.68 5.87
C CYS A 180 -29.20 2.12 7.17
N ARG A 181 -29.82 2.43 8.31
CA ARG A 181 -29.34 2.06 9.65
C ARG A 181 -30.26 1.02 10.28
N LYS A 182 -29.73 -0.17 10.59
CA LYS A 182 -30.48 -1.26 11.27
C LYS A 182 -31.87 -1.52 10.66
N GLY A 183 -31.95 -1.58 9.33
CA GLY A 183 -33.22 -1.78 8.60
C GLY A 183 -34.14 -0.55 8.50
N SER A 184 -33.74 0.60 9.06
CA SER A 184 -34.46 1.88 8.95
C SER A 184 -33.65 2.88 8.12
N CYS A 185 -34.18 3.24 6.94
CA CYS A 185 -33.62 4.29 6.10
C CYS A 185 -34.28 5.63 6.49
N ARG A 186 -33.91 6.23 7.63
CA ARG A 186 -34.38 7.56 8.06
C ARG A 186 -33.28 8.60 7.90
N SER A 187 -33.57 9.65 7.11
CA SER A 187 -32.85 10.94 6.91
C SER A 187 -31.34 10.96 7.18
N ALA A 188 -30.66 9.86 6.91
CA ALA A 188 -29.23 9.67 6.99
C ALA A 188 -28.68 9.78 5.55
N GLY A 189 -27.46 10.26 5.38
CA GLY A 189 -26.97 10.95 4.18
C GLY A 189 -27.47 10.41 2.83
N ARG A 190 -27.86 11.32 1.93
CA ARG A 190 -28.14 11.01 0.53
C ARG A 190 -26.99 11.50 -0.33
N ILE A 191 -26.55 10.65 -1.25
CA ILE A 191 -25.47 10.93 -2.19
C ILE A 191 -26.01 10.71 -3.59
N ARG A 192 -25.72 11.62 -4.51
CA ARG A 192 -26.07 11.47 -5.92
C ARG A 192 -24.82 11.59 -6.76
N ILE A 193 -24.63 10.65 -7.67
CA ILE A 193 -23.48 10.60 -8.57
C ILE A 193 -24.01 10.50 -9.99
N ARG A 194 -23.55 11.38 -10.87
CA ARG A 194 -23.84 11.29 -12.30
C ARG A 194 -22.86 10.30 -12.90
N LEU A 195 -23.35 9.14 -13.34
CA LEU A 195 -22.52 8.12 -13.98
C LEU A 195 -22.42 8.41 -15.47
N ALA A 196 -21.24 8.81 -15.91
CA ALA A 196 -20.95 9.20 -17.27
C ALA A 196 -20.75 8.00 -18.21
N HIS A 197 -20.76 8.27 -19.52
CA HIS A 197 -20.40 7.29 -20.54
C HIS A 197 -18.95 6.80 -20.32
N GLY A 198 -18.73 5.50 -20.35
CA GLY A 198 -17.40 4.90 -20.18
C GLY A 198 -16.88 4.93 -18.75
N SER A 199 -17.71 5.27 -17.76
CA SER A 199 -17.29 5.38 -16.36
C SER A 199 -17.34 4.05 -15.60
N LEU A 200 -16.50 3.92 -14.56
CA LEU A 200 -16.49 2.80 -13.60
C LEU A 200 -16.77 3.32 -12.18
N LEU A 201 -17.78 2.74 -11.53
CA LEU A 201 -18.08 2.91 -10.11
C LEU A 201 -17.83 1.61 -9.35
N VAL A 202 -16.98 1.63 -8.33
CA VAL A 202 -16.69 0.49 -7.45
C VAL A 202 -17.28 0.74 -6.07
N MET A 203 -18.10 -0.20 -5.60
CA MET A 203 -18.67 -0.24 -4.25
C MET A 203 -18.06 -1.43 -3.50
N SER A 204 -17.46 -1.20 -2.33
CA SER A 204 -16.82 -2.27 -1.53
C SER A 204 -16.94 -2.02 -0.02
N GLY A 205 -16.44 -2.96 0.80
CA GLY A 205 -16.54 -2.88 2.25
C GLY A 205 -17.99 -2.96 2.74
N ALA A 206 -18.35 -2.14 3.71
CA ALA A 206 -19.69 -2.16 4.32
C ALA A 206 -20.79 -1.52 3.44
N THR A 207 -20.50 -1.14 2.19
CA THR A 207 -21.43 -0.37 1.35
C THR A 207 -22.76 -1.11 1.13
N GLN A 208 -22.76 -2.39 0.79
CA GLN A 208 -24.00 -3.16 0.59
C GLN A 208 -24.74 -3.49 1.89
N GLU A 209 -24.08 -3.36 3.05
CA GLU A 209 -24.69 -3.55 4.36
C GLU A 209 -25.33 -2.26 4.88
N CYS A 210 -24.73 -1.12 4.58
CA CYS A 210 -25.04 0.18 5.18
C CYS A 210 -25.75 1.16 4.24
N TRP A 211 -25.72 0.93 2.93
CA TRP A 211 -26.27 1.82 1.91
C TRP A 211 -27.16 1.07 0.95
N GLN A 212 -28.26 1.72 0.57
CA GLN A 212 -29.06 1.31 -0.58
C GLN A 212 -28.79 2.26 -1.73
N HIS A 213 -28.89 1.75 -2.94
CA HIS A 213 -28.73 2.54 -4.15
C HIS A 213 -29.92 2.38 -5.10
N SER A 214 -30.09 3.34 -6.00
CA SER A 214 -31.15 3.34 -7.02
C SER A 214 -30.73 4.13 -8.26
N LEU A 215 -31.37 3.81 -9.39
CA LEU A 215 -31.27 4.60 -10.62
C LEU A 215 -32.66 5.21 -10.90
N PRO A 216 -32.97 6.40 -10.35
CA PRO A 216 -34.30 6.97 -10.43
C PRO A 216 -34.71 7.35 -11.85
N ARG A 217 -36.03 7.42 -12.07
CA ARG A 217 -36.65 7.88 -13.32
C ARG A 217 -36.24 9.32 -13.64
N ARG A 218 -35.93 9.60 -14.92
CA ARG A 218 -35.53 10.92 -15.45
C ARG A 218 -36.15 11.13 -16.83
N LYS A 219 -37.39 11.66 -16.88
CA LYS A 219 -38.19 11.82 -18.11
C LYS A 219 -37.49 12.57 -19.27
N GLY A 220 -36.48 13.39 -18.98
CA GLY A 220 -35.72 14.14 -20.00
C GLY A 220 -34.64 13.34 -20.74
N VAL A 221 -34.31 12.12 -20.29
CA VAL A 221 -33.28 11.29 -20.95
C VAL A 221 -33.96 10.41 -22.00
N GLN A 222 -33.63 10.62 -23.28
CA GLN A 222 -34.19 9.84 -24.40
C GLN A 222 -33.26 8.72 -24.86
N ASP A 223 -31.96 8.89 -24.66
CA ASP A 223 -30.94 7.93 -25.07
C ASP A 223 -30.85 6.74 -24.13
N GLU A 224 -30.38 5.62 -24.67
CA GLU A 224 -30.22 4.39 -23.90
C GLU A 224 -28.96 4.41 -23.04
N ARG A 225 -29.02 3.67 -21.93
CA ARG A 225 -27.89 3.41 -21.03
C ARG A 225 -27.70 1.91 -20.84
N ILE A 226 -26.48 1.43 -21.02
CA ILE A 226 -26.08 0.06 -20.67
C ILE A 226 -25.19 0.10 -19.44
N ASN A 227 -25.49 -0.74 -18.45
CA ASN A 227 -24.72 -0.88 -17.23
C ASN A 227 -24.30 -2.33 -17.01
N LEU A 228 -23.03 -2.56 -16.74
CA LEU A 228 -22.46 -3.87 -16.44
C LEU A 228 -22.09 -3.90 -14.96
N THR A 229 -22.75 -4.77 -14.19
CA THR A 229 -22.45 -4.93 -12.76
C THR A 229 -21.72 -6.25 -12.54
N PHE A 230 -20.40 -6.17 -12.40
CA PHE A 230 -19.51 -7.30 -12.13
C PHE A 230 -19.49 -7.64 -10.64
N ARG A 231 -19.59 -8.94 -10.33
CA ARG A 231 -19.60 -9.47 -8.96
C ARG A 231 -18.84 -10.80 -8.89
N LYS A 232 -18.40 -11.16 -7.69
CA LYS A 232 -17.80 -12.45 -7.38
C LYS A 232 -18.80 -13.31 -6.62
N VAL A 233 -19.27 -14.36 -7.28
CA VAL A 233 -20.05 -15.44 -6.68
C VAL A 233 -19.10 -16.37 -5.93
N ILE A 234 -19.36 -16.59 -4.64
CA ILE A 234 -18.63 -17.55 -3.81
C ILE A 234 -19.35 -18.89 -3.79
N GLU A 235 -18.60 -19.99 -3.71
CA GLU A 235 -19.21 -21.30 -3.49
C GLU A 235 -19.69 -21.42 -2.04
N SER A 236 -20.95 -21.76 -1.82
CA SER A 236 -21.37 -22.20 -0.48
C SER A 236 -20.74 -23.57 -0.25
N THR A 237 -19.77 -23.67 0.64
CA THR A 237 -19.34 -24.95 1.22
C THR A 237 -20.50 -25.49 2.04
N LYS A 238 -21.48 -26.13 1.38
CA LYS A 238 -22.54 -26.89 2.06
C LYS A 238 -21.92 -28.22 2.48
N GLY A 239 -21.22 -28.15 3.60
CA GLY A 239 -20.58 -29.24 4.30
C GLY A 239 -19.72 -28.63 5.40
N VAL A 240 -20.24 -28.67 6.64
CA VAL A 240 -19.62 -28.21 7.89
C VAL A 240 -19.94 -26.74 8.29
N ILE A 241 -20.76 -26.65 9.36
CA ILE A 241 -21.22 -25.48 10.14
C ILE A 241 -22.51 -24.80 9.65
N THR A 242 -23.64 -25.48 9.88
CA THR A 242 -24.89 -24.80 10.22
C THR A 242 -24.95 -24.57 11.73
N SER A 243 -24.86 -23.29 12.13
CA SER A 243 -25.47 -22.68 13.32
C SER A 243 -24.48 -21.78 14.08
N ILE A 244 -24.30 -20.56 13.59
CA ILE A 244 -24.13 -19.42 14.49
C ILE A 244 -25.17 -18.38 14.09
N LYS A 245 -26.38 -18.55 14.64
CA LYS A 245 -27.34 -17.44 14.75
C LYS A 245 -26.73 -16.39 15.68
N HIS A 246 -26.81 -15.14 15.25
CA HIS A 246 -26.65 -13.91 16.03
C HIS A 246 -26.75 -14.10 17.55
N TYR A 247 -25.66 -13.83 18.27
CA TYR A 247 -25.74 -13.37 19.65
C TYR A 247 -25.19 -11.95 19.73
N VAL A 248 -26.12 -11.01 19.65
CA VAL A 248 -25.98 -9.71 20.31
C VAL A 248 -26.11 -10.01 21.80
N ILE A 249 -25.02 -10.03 22.55
CA ILE A 249 -25.09 -9.93 24.01
C ILE A 249 -25.09 -8.46 24.37
N ALA A 250 -26.30 -7.94 24.55
CA ALA A 250 -26.55 -6.83 25.45
C ALA A 250 -26.17 -7.30 26.86
N CYS A 251 -25.21 -6.62 27.47
CA CYS A 251 -24.82 -6.85 28.85
C CYS A 251 -25.92 -6.27 29.76
N ALA A 252 -26.72 -7.14 30.36
CA ALA A 252 -27.59 -6.80 31.48
C ALA A 252 -27.24 -7.75 32.65
N CYS A 253 -26.60 -7.18 33.67
CA CYS A 253 -26.36 -7.83 34.95
C CYS A 253 -27.67 -8.24 35.62
N ARG A 254 -27.78 -9.49 36.07
CA ARG A 254 -28.01 -9.85 37.50
C ARG A 254 -27.95 -11.39 37.73
N PRO A 255 -27.58 -11.83 38.96
CA PRO A 255 -27.02 -13.15 39.24
C PRO A 255 -28.02 -14.11 39.92
N ALA A 256 -27.74 -15.42 39.90
CA ALA A 256 -27.95 -16.34 41.03
C ALA A 256 -27.59 -17.80 40.66
N SER A 257 -26.54 -18.31 41.31
CA SER A 257 -26.44 -19.61 41.99
C SER A 257 -27.25 -20.82 41.48
N ALA A 258 -26.54 -21.88 41.07
CA ALA A 258 -26.69 -23.23 41.64
C ALA A 258 -25.62 -24.18 41.07
N LEU A 259 -24.70 -24.61 41.93
CA LEU A 259 -23.92 -25.84 41.73
C LEU A 259 -24.86 -27.04 41.86
N ALA A 260 -24.77 -28.00 40.94
CA ALA A 260 -25.23 -29.36 41.17
C ALA A 260 -24.23 -30.34 40.55
N LEU A 261 -23.60 -31.14 41.43
CA LEU A 261 -22.76 -32.28 41.10
C LEU A 261 -23.54 -33.33 40.29
N PHE A 262 -22.91 -33.89 39.26
CA PHE A 262 -23.20 -35.25 38.81
C PHE A 262 -21.88 -35.99 38.55
N PHE A 263 -21.64 -37.02 39.36
CA PHE A 263 -20.62 -38.05 39.16
C PHE A 263 -21.00 -38.92 37.96
N PHE A 264 -20.07 -39.20 37.05
CA PHE A 264 -20.19 -40.32 36.12
C PHE A 264 -19.02 -41.30 36.27
N ARG A 265 -19.43 -42.55 36.49
CA ARG A 265 -18.67 -43.77 36.70
C ARG A 265 -18.13 -44.25 35.35
N ALA A 266 -16.86 -44.62 35.30
CA ALA A 266 -16.18 -45.13 34.11
C ALA A 266 -16.82 -46.46 33.64
N GLY A 267 -17.14 -46.52 32.35
CA GLY A 267 -17.59 -47.70 31.63
C GLY A 267 -17.02 -47.65 30.21
N SER A 268 -16.25 -48.66 29.86
CA SER A 268 -15.49 -48.88 28.64
C SER A 268 -16.31 -48.72 27.35
N ALA A 269 -15.89 -47.79 26.49
CA ALA A 269 -16.10 -47.85 25.04
C ALA A 269 -15.01 -47.01 24.35
N SER A 270 -14.29 -47.64 23.43
CA SER A 270 -13.29 -47.05 22.54
C SER A 270 -13.89 -45.89 21.73
N LEU A 271 -13.36 -44.68 21.92
CA LEU A 271 -13.66 -43.51 21.09
C LEU A 271 -12.44 -43.19 20.22
N ASP A 272 -12.72 -43.10 18.93
CA ASP A 272 -11.83 -42.85 17.81
C ASP A 272 -11.11 -41.49 17.90
N LEU A 273 -9.80 -41.47 17.67
CA LEU A 273 -8.86 -40.39 17.98
C LEU A 273 -8.79 -39.30 16.89
N ALA A 274 -9.82 -39.19 16.05
CA ALA A 274 -9.88 -38.23 14.93
C ALA A 274 -10.76 -36.98 15.19
N SER A 275 -11.37 -36.83 16.38
CA SER A 275 -12.38 -35.78 16.66
C SER A 275 -11.95 -34.68 17.64
N MET A 276 -10.67 -34.60 18.04
CA MET A 276 -10.19 -33.64 19.06
C MET A 276 -9.07 -32.72 18.59
N ALA A 277 -9.21 -32.14 17.41
CA ALA A 277 -8.44 -30.96 17.03
C ALA A 277 -9.40 -29.93 16.51
N TRP A 278 -9.95 -29.08 17.38
CA TRP A 278 -10.49 -27.74 17.09
C TRP A 278 -11.01 -27.13 18.41
N CYS A 279 -10.08 -26.67 19.24
CA CYS A 279 -10.41 -25.78 20.36
C CYS A 279 -9.23 -24.81 20.57
N ARG A 280 -9.20 -23.74 19.77
CA ARG A 280 -8.23 -22.63 19.89
C ARG A 280 -8.82 -21.51 20.73
N ASN A 281 -8.94 -21.73 22.05
CA ASN A 281 -9.28 -20.66 22.98
C ASN A 281 -8.14 -20.50 24.00
N ALA A 282 -7.43 -19.38 23.95
CA ALA A 282 -6.22 -19.10 24.74
C ALA A 282 -6.49 -18.98 26.26
N ALA A 283 -7.75 -18.99 26.69
CA ALA A 283 -8.11 -18.96 28.11
C ALA A 283 -8.07 -20.35 28.80
N VAL A 284 -8.02 -21.45 28.05
CA VAL A 284 -7.97 -22.82 28.63
C VAL A 284 -6.52 -23.25 28.91
N TRP A 285 -5.55 -22.73 28.16
CA TRP A 285 -4.13 -23.06 28.36
C TRP A 285 -3.50 -22.35 29.57
N THR A 286 -3.99 -21.18 29.96
CA THR A 286 -3.49 -20.45 31.14
C THR A 286 -3.91 -21.12 32.46
N ALA A 287 -4.99 -21.91 32.47
CA ALA A 287 -5.43 -22.65 33.65
C ALA A 287 -4.62 -23.94 33.89
N LEU A 288 -3.97 -24.49 32.85
CA LEU A 288 -3.12 -25.68 32.97
C LEU A 288 -1.67 -25.37 33.35
N LEU A 289 -1.20 -24.13 33.14
CA LEU A 289 0.15 -23.70 33.54
C LEU A 289 0.26 -23.25 35.00
N VAL A 290 -0.86 -23.09 35.72
CA VAL A 290 -0.87 -22.70 37.14
C VAL A 290 -0.94 -23.92 38.09
N PHE A 291 -1.16 -25.14 37.58
CA PHE A 291 -1.26 -26.36 38.41
C PHE A 291 -0.27 -27.50 38.03
N GLY A 292 0.81 -27.18 37.31
CA GLY A 292 1.81 -28.14 36.85
C GLY A 292 3.15 -28.06 37.57
N ALA A 293 3.18 -27.88 38.89
CA ALA A 293 4.38 -28.11 39.69
C ALA A 293 4.36 -29.55 40.22
N LEU A 294 4.86 -30.49 39.41
CA LEU A 294 5.21 -31.83 39.88
C LEU A 294 6.72 -32.01 39.75
N SER A 295 7.33 -32.43 40.86
CA SER A 295 8.75 -32.66 41.04
C SER A 295 9.28 -33.75 40.10
N GLY A 296 10.53 -33.61 39.70
CA GLY A 296 11.21 -34.44 38.70
C GLY A 296 11.56 -35.87 39.13
N SER A 297 10.60 -36.66 39.60
CA SER A 297 10.83 -38.06 39.99
C SER A 297 9.88 -39.11 39.39
N ASP A 298 8.94 -38.75 38.50
CA ASP A 298 8.00 -39.71 37.90
C ASP A 298 8.14 -39.92 36.37
N ALA A 299 9.15 -39.33 35.74
CA ALA A 299 9.40 -39.47 34.29
C ALA A 299 9.97 -40.85 33.86
N LEU A 300 10.19 -41.78 34.80
CA LEU A 300 10.79 -43.09 34.55
C LEU A 300 9.78 -44.26 34.51
N LYS A 301 8.47 -44.00 34.57
CA LYS A 301 7.41 -45.04 34.49
C LYS A 301 6.61 -45.08 33.18
N LEU A 302 6.97 -44.27 32.18
CA LEU A 302 6.22 -44.22 30.90
C LEU A 302 7.02 -44.63 29.65
N GLY A 303 8.29 -45.04 29.77
CA GLY A 303 8.99 -45.76 28.69
C GLY A 303 9.04 -45.05 27.32
N ILE A 304 9.15 -43.72 27.30
CA ILE A 304 9.23 -42.95 26.04
C ILE A 304 10.72 -42.70 25.74
N ASN A 305 11.28 -43.49 24.81
CA ASN A 305 12.61 -43.27 24.23
C ASN A 305 12.58 -42.08 23.25
N TRP A 306 13.55 -41.17 23.34
CA TRP A 306 13.60 -39.96 22.52
C TRP A 306 14.38 -40.09 21.19
N GLU A 307 15.01 -41.22 20.86
CA GLU A 307 15.86 -41.29 19.66
C GLU A 307 15.29 -42.21 18.61
N THR A 308 14.78 -41.64 17.52
CA THR A 308 15.15 -41.91 16.11
C THR A 308 14.07 -41.43 15.14
N GLY A 309 14.50 -40.68 14.11
CA GLY A 309 13.79 -40.55 12.83
C GLY A 309 12.99 -39.27 12.62
N PHE A 310 13.61 -38.25 12.01
CA PHE A 310 12.91 -37.40 11.04
C PHE A 310 13.93 -36.75 10.08
N GLU A 311 14.13 -37.43 8.95
CA GLU A 311 14.63 -36.80 7.72
C GLU A 311 13.52 -35.99 7.04
N SER A 312 13.93 -34.86 6.45
CA SER A 312 13.30 -34.14 5.34
C SER A 312 11.79 -33.86 5.37
N SER A 313 11.42 -32.73 5.96
CA SER A 313 10.48 -31.80 5.32
C SER A 313 10.73 -30.40 5.87
N GLY A 314 11.39 -29.57 5.07
CA GLY A 314 11.54 -28.15 5.35
C GLY A 314 10.17 -27.47 5.37
N LEU A 315 9.77 -26.96 6.54
CA LEU A 315 8.97 -25.76 6.78
C LEU A 315 8.65 -25.75 8.28
N GLN A 316 9.53 -25.18 9.12
CA GLN A 316 9.16 -24.84 10.49
C GLN A 316 8.58 -23.43 10.53
N TRP A 317 7.25 -23.35 10.50
CA TRP A 317 6.51 -22.12 10.80
C TRP A 317 6.36 -22.00 12.32
N LYS A 318 7.23 -21.19 12.95
CA LYS A 318 6.98 -20.72 14.32
C LYS A 318 5.91 -19.63 14.25
N SER A 319 4.81 -19.83 14.98
CA SER A 319 3.81 -18.80 15.21
C SER A 319 4.46 -17.56 15.82
N PRO A 320 4.15 -16.33 15.36
CA PRO A 320 4.85 -15.17 15.87
C PRO A 320 4.47 -14.77 17.28
N LEU A 321 5.48 -14.36 18.05
CA LEU A 321 5.35 -13.77 19.37
C LEU A 321 4.87 -12.31 19.27
N PRO A 322 4.37 -11.71 20.37
CA PRO A 322 3.86 -10.33 20.37
C PRO A 322 5.02 -9.34 20.14
N GLY A 323 5.00 -8.61 19.03
CA GLY A 323 6.02 -7.61 18.69
C GLY A 323 6.43 -7.53 17.21
N GLU A 324 5.80 -8.28 16.31
CA GLU A 324 6.20 -8.30 14.89
C GLU A 324 6.12 -6.93 14.21
N THR A 325 7.17 -6.55 13.49
CA THR A 325 7.14 -5.43 12.55
C THR A 325 6.46 -5.87 11.26
N GLU A 326 5.53 -5.05 10.77
CA GLU A 326 4.90 -5.27 9.47
C GLU A 326 5.82 -4.72 8.37
N ARG A 327 6.08 -5.54 7.35
CA ARG A 327 6.99 -5.18 6.25
C ARG A 327 6.24 -5.12 4.92
N TYR A 328 6.38 -4.00 4.22
CA TYR A 328 5.76 -3.74 2.94
C TYR A 328 6.82 -3.48 1.89
N LEU A 329 6.94 -4.43 0.96
CA LEU A 329 7.82 -4.31 -0.20
C LEU A 329 7.08 -3.52 -1.28
N ILE A 330 7.60 -2.37 -1.69
CA ILE A 330 6.97 -1.47 -2.66
C ILE A 330 7.83 -1.45 -3.91
N ALA A 331 7.22 -1.58 -5.09
CA ALA A 331 7.95 -1.64 -6.36
C ALA A 331 7.27 -0.80 -7.46
N SER A 332 8.10 -0.26 -8.35
CA SER A 332 7.66 0.50 -9.53
C SER A 332 7.61 -0.38 -10.79
N PHE A 333 6.55 -0.19 -11.57
CA PHE A 333 6.30 -0.89 -12.83
C PHE A 333 6.04 0.14 -13.94
N PRO A 334 7.09 0.76 -14.49
CA PRO A 334 6.93 1.87 -15.43
C PRO A 334 6.15 1.52 -16.70
N LYS A 335 6.26 0.28 -17.21
CA LYS A 335 5.48 -0.18 -18.37
C LYS A 335 3.97 -0.23 -18.12
N ASP A 336 3.59 -0.40 -16.86
CA ASP A 336 2.20 -0.47 -16.41
C ASP A 336 1.71 0.85 -15.79
N PHE A 337 2.55 1.90 -15.79
CA PHE A 337 2.25 3.21 -15.20
C PHE A 337 1.81 3.16 -13.73
N LYS A 338 2.32 2.19 -12.96
CA LYS A 338 1.85 1.93 -11.59
C LYS A 338 2.96 1.66 -10.59
N ILE A 339 2.62 1.89 -9.31
CA ILE A 339 3.35 1.41 -8.14
C ILE A 339 2.49 0.35 -7.45
N SER A 340 3.09 -0.77 -7.09
CA SER A 340 2.43 -1.85 -6.33
C SER A 340 3.22 -2.20 -5.09
N TYR A 341 2.59 -2.88 -4.14
CA TYR A 341 3.23 -3.37 -2.93
C TYR A 341 2.86 -4.83 -2.64
N ALA A 342 3.74 -5.54 -1.95
CA ALA A 342 3.48 -6.85 -1.36
C ALA A 342 3.71 -6.77 0.16
N ARG A 343 2.83 -7.38 0.94
CA ARG A 343 2.96 -7.42 2.41
C ARG A 343 3.65 -8.72 2.81
N LEU A 344 4.92 -8.65 3.18
CA LEU A 344 5.68 -9.84 3.51
C LEU A 344 5.13 -10.51 4.78
N PRO A 345 5.13 -11.86 4.86
CA PRO A 345 5.72 -12.81 3.90
C PRO A 345 4.84 -13.17 2.70
N ASP A 346 3.66 -12.57 2.52
CA ASP A 346 2.80 -12.80 1.36
C ASP A 346 3.37 -12.07 0.12
N PRO A 347 3.81 -12.81 -0.92
CA PRO A 347 4.43 -12.23 -2.12
C PRO A 347 3.42 -11.64 -3.11
N THR A 348 2.12 -11.60 -2.77
CA THR A 348 1.07 -11.10 -3.66
C THR A 348 1.12 -9.58 -3.83
N TRP A 349 1.34 -9.14 -5.07
CA TRP A 349 1.30 -7.72 -5.44
C TRP A 349 -0.10 -7.14 -5.39
N ARG A 350 -0.21 -5.96 -4.79
CA ARG A 350 -1.42 -5.16 -4.66
C ARG A 350 -1.15 -3.75 -5.19
N PRO A 351 -2.06 -3.15 -5.98
CA PRO A 351 -1.84 -1.79 -6.48
C PRO A 351 -1.80 -0.78 -5.33
N LEU A 352 -0.82 0.12 -5.36
CA LEU A 352 -0.71 1.24 -4.42
C LEU A 352 -1.08 2.57 -5.10
N ILE A 353 -0.52 2.81 -6.30
CA ILE A 353 -0.75 3.99 -7.12
C ILE A 353 -0.89 3.52 -8.56
N VAL A 354 -2.00 3.85 -9.21
CA VAL A 354 -2.32 3.38 -10.58
C VAL A 354 -2.68 4.52 -11.54
N HIS A 355 -2.60 5.76 -11.08
CA HIS A 355 -3.05 6.95 -11.82
C HIS A 355 -2.04 8.09 -11.66
N ASN A 356 -2.07 9.04 -12.59
CA ASN A 356 -1.26 10.27 -12.59
C ASN A 356 0.26 10.02 -12.54
N LEU A 357 0.69 8.88 -13.06
CA LEU A 357 2.09 8.54 -13.30
C LEU A 357 2.26 8.26 -14.79
N SER A 358 3.33 8.80 -15.37
CA SER A 358 3.70 8.66 -16.78
C SER A 358 4.85 7.67 -16.97
N ASN A 359 5.81 7.63 -16.04
CA ASN A 359 6.93 6.68 -16.09
C ASN A 359 7.56 6.55 -14.69
N PRO A 360 6.92 5.86 -13.74
CA PRO A 360 7.47 5.73 -12.39
C PRO A 360 8.78 4.94 -12.39
N ALA A 361 9.89 5.62 -12.09
CA ALA A 361 11.23 5.06 -12.12
C ALA A 361 11.72 4.77 -10.69
N ALA A 362 12.51 5.68 -10.10
CA ALA A 362 13.07 5.52 -8.77
C ALA A 362 12.04 5.71 -7.64
N LEU A 363 12.27 5.05 -6.52
CA LEU A 363 11.45 5.11 -5.32
C LEU A 363 12.31 5.42 -4.09
N ALA A 364 11.74 6.12 -3.11
CA ALA A 364 12.30 6.23 -1.78
C ALA A 364 11.18 6.40 -0.76
N VAL A 365 11.36 5.89 0.45
CA VAL A 365 10.36 6.00 1.52
C VAL A 365 10.93 6.76 2.71
N ASP A 366 10.08 7.61 3.29
CA ASP A 366 10.26 8.21 4.59
C ASP A 366 9.40 7.43 5.58
N GLU A 367 10.02 6.55 6.35
CA GLU A 367 9.32 5.71 7.32
C GLU A 367 8.74 6.53 8.49
N GLN A 368 9.43 7.60 8.91
CA GLN A 368 9.01 8.41 10.06
C GLN A 368 7.76 9.22 9.73
N ASN A 369 7.76 9.86 8.56
CA ASN A 369 6.62 10.66 8.12
C ASN A 369 5.63 9.87 7.27
N MET A 370 5.83 8.56 7.07
CA MET A 370 5.01 7.72 6.21
C MET A 370 4.80 8.37 4.83
N ARG A 371 5.88 8.73 4.13
CA ARG A 371 5.81 9.31 2.78
C ARG A 371 6.50 8.39 1.78
N LEU A 372 5.87 8.20 0.61
CA LEU A 372 6.50 7.55 -0.54
C LEU A 372 6.85 8.61 -1.57
N PHE A 373 8.12 8.68 -1.96
CA PHE A 373 8.61 9.48 -3.07
C PHE A 373 8.70 8.64 -4.35
N VAL A 374 8.22 9.19 -5.45
CA VAL A 374 8.18 8.54 -6.76
C VAL A 374 8.76 9.49 -7.80
N ALA A 375 9.88 9.10 -8.41
CA ALA A 375 10.45 9.83 -9.52
C ALA A 375 9.72 9.48 -10.81
N ASP A 376 9.32 10.50 -11.58
CA ASP A 376 8.75 10.34 -12.91
C ASP A 376 9.59 11.14 -13.93
N PRO A 377 10.57 10.49 -14.58
CA PRO A 377 11.43 11.13 -15.58
C PRO A 377 10.66 11.75 -16.74
N THR A 378 9.54 11.14 -17.16
CA THR A 378 8.74 11.65 -18.29
C THR A 378 8.01 12.92 -17.90
N ALA A 379 7.48 12.98 -16.67
CA ALA A 379 6.89 14.21 -16.14
C ALA A 379 7.95 15.24 -15.72
N SER A 380 9.23 14.87 -15.64
CA SER A 380 10.32 15.69 -15.07
C SER A 380 10.00 16.18 -13.64
N LYS A 381 9.35 15.32 -12.84
CA LYS A 381 8.93 15.62 -11.46
C LYS A 381 9.26 14.46 -10.53
N VAL A 382 9.48 14.80 -9.27
CA VAL A 382 9.43 13.84 -8.16
C VAL A 382 8.15 14.11 -7.39
N PHE A 383 7.27 13.11 -7.34
CA PHE A 383 6.03 13.17 -6.57
C PHE A 383 6.23 12.58 -5.18
N TRP A 384 5.38 12.97 -4.24
CA TRP A 384 5.28 12.28 -2.96
C TRP A 384 3.83 12.05 -2.54
N TYR A 385 3.62 10.96 -1.79
CA TYR A 385 2.32 10.49 -1.34
C TYR A 385 2.38 10.17 0.15
N LYS A 386 1.39 10.61 0.91
CA LYS A 386 1.23 10.17 2.31
C LYS A 386 0.72 8.74 2.33
N LEU A 387 1.46 7.85 2.98
CA LEU A 387 1.12 6.46 3.21
C LEU A 387 0.33 6.29 4.51
N LYS A 388 -0.56 5.29 4.49
CA LYS A 388 -1.33 4.89 5.65
C LYS A 388 -1.52 3.39 5.64
N VAL A 389 -1.23 2.74 6.76
CA VAL A 389 -1.58 1.33 6.98
C VAL A 389 -2.96 1.29 7.63
N LEU A 390 -3.90 0.60 6.99
CA LEU A 390 -5.25 0.38 7.52
C LEU A 390 -5.23 -0.69 8.62
N PRO A 391 -6.26 -0.75 9.50
CA PRO A 391 -6.39 -1.84 10.48
C PRO A 391 -6.41 -3.24 9.85
N SER A 392 -6.85 -3.34 8.59
CA SER A 392 -6.79 -4.57 7.77
C SER A 392 -5.38 -4.91 7.28
N LYS A 393 -4.37 -4.14 7.68
CA LYS A 393 -2.96 -4.20 7.26
C LYS A 393 -2.74 -3.95 5.76
N PHE A 394 -3.72 -3.37 5.05
CA PHE A 394 -3.53 -2.89 3.70
C PHE A 394 -2.80 -1.54 3.73
N LEU A 395 -1.80 -1.39 2.86
CA LEU A 395 -1.13 -0.13 2.62
C LEU A 395 -1.90 0.67 1.57
N VAL A 396 -2.22 1.92 1.88
CA VAL A 396 -2.92 2.84 0.98
C VAL A 396 -2.23 4.21 1.00
N THR A 397 -2.49 5.02 -0.03
CA THR A 397 -2.14 6.44 -0.03
C THR A 397 -3.33 7.29 0.41
N GLU A 398 -3.10 8.49 0.93
CA GLU A 398 -4.18 9.44 1.23
C GLU A 398 -4.81 10.09 -0.04
N GLY A 399 -4.33 9.69 -1.23
CA GLY A 399 -4.88 10.06 -2.53
C GLY A 399 -4.51 11.44 -3.07
N LEU A 400 -3.93 12.31 -2.26
CA LEU A 400 -3.32 13.54 -2.74
C LEU A 400 -1.92 13.25 -3.28
N GLN A 401 -1.68 13.64 -4.54
CA GLN A 401 -0.37 13.65 -5.16
C GLN A 401 0.26 15.02 -4.92
N HIS A 402 1.41 15.03 -4.26
CA HIS A 402 2.19 16.24 -4.04
C HIS A 402 3.46 16.21 -4.88
N VAL A 403 4.07 17.38 -5.09
CA VAL A 403 5.32 17.51 -5.84
C VAL A 403 6.44 17.84 -4.86
N ALA A 404 7.48 17.00 -4.82
CA ALA A 404 8.68 17.21 -4.01
C ALA A 404 9.75 18.00 -4.77
N ALA A 405 9.85 17.79 -6.09
CA ALA A 405 10.79 18.48 -6.97
C ALA A 405 10.22 18.60 -8.39
N GLU A 406 10.49 19.72 -9.06
CA GLU A 406 10.11 19.98 -10.45
C GLU A 406 11.33 20.19 -11.34
N ASN A 407 11.12 20.05 -12.65
CA ASN A 407 12.13 20.22 -13.68
C ASN A 407 13.36 19.34 -13.41
N MET A 408 13.16 18.09 -13.02
CA MET A 408 14.24 17.17 -12.69
C MET A 408 13.98 15.77 -13.23
N ILE A 409 15.00 15.20 -13.85
CA ILE A 409 15.07 13.78 -14.21
C ILE A 409 15.91 13.09 -13.14
N ALA A 410 15.23 12.46 -12.18
CA ALA A 410 15.86 11.71 -11.10
C ALA A 410 16.25 10.30 -11.56
N LYS A 411 17.45 9.84 -11.17
CA LYS A 411 17.99 8.49 -11.41
C LYS A 411 17.98 7.62 -10.15
N GLY A 412 18.15 8.22 -8.98
CA GLY A 412 18.13 7.54 -7.69
C GLY A 412 17.66 8.50 -6.60
N MET A 413 17.08 7.95 -5.54
CA MET A 413 16.57 8.72 -4.41
C MET A 413 16.84 8.00 -3.09
N ALA A 414 17.08 8.77 -2.04
CA ALA A 414 17.19 8.26 -0.68
C ALA A 414 16.65 9.31 0.30
N VAL A 415 16.14 8.85 1.45
CA VAL A 415 15.63 9.74 2.49
C VAL A 415 16.44 9.52 3.77
N SER A 416 16.85 10.59 4.43
CA SER A 416 17.55 10.49 5.71
C SER A 416 16.58 10.27 6.86
N GLN A 417 17.11 9.93 8.04
CA GLN A 417 16.31 9.85 9.26
C GLN A 417 15.69 11.20 9.68
N ALA A 418 16.14 12.33 9.13
CA ALA A 418 15.52 13.63 9.38
C ALA A 418 14.35 13.92 8.41
N GLY A 419 14.11 13.05 7.42
CA GLY A 419 13.12 13.25 6.36
C GLY A 419 13.62 14.07 5.17
N ASP A 420 14.92 14.39 5.11
CA ASP A 420 15.51 15.09 3.96
C ASP A 420 15.60 14.13 2.76
N LEU A 421 15.15 14.60 1.60
CA LEU A 421 15.19 13.83 0.36
C LEU A 421 16.45 14.17 -0.44
N PHE A 422 17.25 13.15 -0.74
CA PHE A 422 18.40 13.23 -1.63
C PHE A 422 18.03 12.66 -2.99
N ILE A 423 18.34 13.41 -4.05
CA ILE A 423 17.99 13.06 -5.43
C ILE A 423 19.24 13.14 -6.29
N SER A 424 19.66 12.03 -6.87
CA SER A 424 20.64 12.03 -7.95
C SER A 424 19.93 12.17 -9.28
N GLY A 425 20.49 12.98 -10.19
CA GLY A 425 19.86 13.17 -11.49
C GLY A 425 20.32 14.43 -12.18
N ARG A 426 19.47 14.93 -13.07
CA ARG A 426 19.73 16.12 -13.87
C ARG A 426 18.55 17.07 -13.81
N VAL A 427 18.81 18.34 -13.50
CA VAL A 427 17.81 19.41 -13.65
C VAL A 427 17.59 19.70 -15.13
N VAL A 428 16.33 19.77 -15.56
CA VAL A 428 15.91 20.20 -16.89
C VAL A 428 15.88 21.73 -16.87
N ALA A 429 16.75 22.36 -17.66
CA ALA A 429 16.83 23.80 -17.77
C ALA A 429 16.46 24.25 -19.18
N SER A 430 15.74 25.37 -19.29
CA SER A 430 15.42 25.96 -20.59
C SER A 430 16.68 26.60 -21.19
N PRO A 431 16.93 26.44 -22.50
CA PRO A 431 18.03 27.13 -23.18
C PRO A 431 18.01 28.64 -22.88
N PRO A 432 19.16 29.29 -22.62
CA PRO A 432 20.54 28.84 -22.83
C PRO A 432 21.16 28.05 -21.66
N LEU A 433 20.43 27.82 -20.56
CA LEU A 433 20.95 27.12 -19.39
C LEU A 433 21.09 25.62 -19.66
N THR A 434 22.24 25.04 -19.33
CA THR A 434 22.47 23.59 -19.41
C THR A 434 22.17 22.93 -18.07
N GLY A 435 21.32 21.91 -18.10
CA GLY A 435 21.10 21.04 -16.95
C GLY A 435 22.35 20.25 -16.60
N HIS A 436 22.75 20.21 -15.33
CA HIS A 436 23.93 19.47 -14.86
C HIS A 436 23.51 18.19 -14.14
N SER A 437 24.30 17.11 -14.29
CA SER A 437 24.11 15.89 -13.52
C SER A 437 24.77 16.05 -12.15
N ALA A 438 23.99 15.90 -11.09
CA ALA A 438 24.41 16.20 -9.73
C ALA A 438 23.59 15.42 -8.70
N ILE A 439 24.00 15.49 -7.44
CA ILE A 439 23.18 15.07 -6.30
C ILE A 439 22.62 16.33 -5.63
N TYR A 440 21.32 16.34 -5.43
CA TYR A 440 20.53 17.43 -4.88
C TYR A 440 19.90 17.01 -3.56
N LYS A 441 19.64 17.98 -2.70
CA LYS A 441 18.94 17.84 -1.43
C LYS A 441 17.69 18.72 -1.43
N GLN A 442 16.55 18.13 -1.08
CA GLN A 442 15.33 18.82 -0.69
C GLN A 442 15.14 18.63 0.81
N ALA A 443 15.09 19.74 1.57
CA ALA A 443 14.90 19.68 3.01
C ALA A 443 13.48 19.23 3.37
N ALA A 444 13.34 18.53 4.50
CA ALA A 444 12.07 17.94 4.94
C ALA A 444 10.92 18.96 5.15
N ASP A 445 11.26 20.18 5.55
CA ASP A 445 10.36 21.32 5.72
C ASP A 445 10.04 22.04 4.40
N GLY A 446 10.90 21.88 3.39
CA GLY A 446 10.79 22.52 2.09
C GLY A 446 9.69 21.96 1.18
N PHE A 447 9.09 20.81 1.50
CA PHE A 447 8.05 20.19 0.65
C PHE A 447 6.74 20.98 0.62
N GLU A 448 6.41 21.73 1.68
CA GLU A 448 5.20 22.56 1.74
C GLU A 448 5.47 24.02 1.32
N ALA A 449 6.72 24.47 1.43
CA ALA A 449 7.14 25.84 1.13
C ALA A 449 7.70 26.04 -0.30
N ALA A 450 7.76 24.99 -1.12
CA ALA A 450 8.39 25.00 -2.45
C ALA A 450 9.84 25.52 -2.44
N SER A 451 10.58 25.20 -1.38
CA SER A 451 11.98 25.63 -1.22
C SER A 451 12.85 25.09 -2.37
N PRO A 452 13.84 25.86 -2.85
CA PRO A 452 14.70 25.44 -3.95
C PRO A 452 15.58 24.25 -3.55
N LEU A 453 15.86 23.37 -4.52
CA LEU A 453 16.78 22.26 -4.37
C LEU A 453 18.20 22.76 -4.10
N THR A 454 18.83 22.23 -3.04
CA THR A 454 20.24 22.49 -2.76
C THR A 454 21.12 21.52 -3.55
N ARG A 455 22.03 22.03 -4.39
CA ARG A 455 22.99 21.19 -5.13
C ARG A 455 24.18 20.84 -4.22
N LEU A 456 24.46 19.56 -4.02
CA LEU A 456 25.54 19.08 -3.15
C LEU A 456 26.80 18.71 -3.94
N TRP A 457 26.64 17.83 -4.93
CA TRP A 457 27.76 17.19 -5.63
C TRP A 457 27.59 17.28 -7.15
N THR A 458 28.62 17.67 -7.89
CA THR A 458 28.57 17.82 -9.37
C THR A 458 29.51 16.84 -10.08
N ALA A 459 29.09 16.36 -11.25
CA ALA A 459 30.00 15.65 -12.15
C ALA A 459 31.02 16.64 -12.74
N GLY A 460 32.31 16.37 -12.57
CA GLY A 460 33.38 17.28 -12.96
C GLY A 460 33.39 17.57 -14.46
N ASP A 461 32.94 18.77 -14.85
CA ASP A 461 33.15 19.34 -16.18
C ASP A 461 34.06 20.57 -16.14
N GLY A 462 34.66 20.89 -14.99
CA GLY A 462 35.45 22.11 -14.83
C GLY A 462 34.63 23.40 -15.02
N SER A 463 33.29 23.31 -15.06
CA SER A 463 32.42 24.48 -15.10
C SER A 463 32.02 24.90 -13.69
N TRP A 464 32.35 26.14 -13.39
CA TRP A 464 32.17 26.80 -12.11
C TRP A 464 30.67 26.98 -11.79
N ILE A 465 30.29 26.80 -10.53
CA ILE A 465 29.21 27.63 -9.99
C ILE A 465 29.89 28.98 -9.69
N PRO A 466 29.56 30.09 -10.37
CA PRO A 466 30.03 31.37 -9.89
C PRO A 466 29.51 31.52 -8.46
N VAL A 467 30.40 31.74 -7.50
CA VAL A 467 29.99 32.27 -6.21
C VAL A 467 29.43 33.65 -6.54
N LEU A 468 28.11 33.71 -6.58
CA LEU A 468 27.41 34.97 -6.71
C LEU A 468 27.53 35.66 -5.36
N ASN A 469 27.97 36.91 -5.38
CA ASN A 469 27.77 37.79 -4.25
C ASN A 469 26.27 37.85 -3.91
N ALA A 470 25.91 38.35 -2.73
CA ALA A 470 24.51 38.45 -2.29
C ALA A 470 23.61 39.28 -3.24
N ASP A 471 24.22 40.01 -4.18
CA ASP A 471 23.61 40.82 -5.23
C ASP A 471 23.52 40.11 -6.60
N GLY A 472 24.00 38.87 -6.74
CA GLY A 472 23.93 38.11 -7.99
C GLY A 472 25.10 38.32 -8.96
N ALA A 473 26.20 38.97 -8.57
CA ALA A 473 27.38 39.16 -9.44
C ALA A 473 28.48 38.10 -9.23
N PRO A 474 29.19 37.63 -10.28
CA PRO A 474 30.26 36.63 -10.15
C PRO A 474 31.54 37.18 -9.52
N ALA A 475 32.06 36.51 -8.48
CA ALA A 475 33.35 36.81 -7.85
C ALA A 475 34.55 36.44 -8.75
N THR A 476 35.65 37.21 -8.66
CA THR A 476 36.67 37.49 -9.68
C THR A 476 37.68 36.40 -10.09
N SER A 477 38.48 36.75 -11.11
CA SER A 477 39.40 36.02 -12.00
C SER A 477 40.71 35.47 -11.42
N GLU A 478 40.89 34.14 -11.38
CA GLU A 478 42.18 33.46 -11.58
C GLU A 478 41.99 32.01 -12.09
N PRO A 479 42.85 31.47 -13.00
CA PRO A 479 42.67 30.16 -13.60
C PRO A 479 43.33 29.04 -12.78
N MET A 480 42.57 27.99 -12.41
CA MET A 480 43.14 26.78 -11.79
C MET A 480 42.40 25.49 -12.22
N SER A 481 43.19 24.43 -12.48
CA SER A 481 42.91 23.12 -13.10
C SER A 481 41.73 22.27 -12.57
N PRO A 482 41.20 21.32 -13.39
CA PRO A 482 40.08 20.44 -13.04
C PRO A 482 40.54 19.15 -12.34
N SER A 483 40.00 18.80 -11.16
CA SER A 483 40.10 17.43 -10.63
C SER A 483 39.18 17.14 -9.43
N THR A 484 38.01 16.54 -9.68
CA THR A 484 37.37 15.58 -8.75
C THR A 484 36.92 14.34 -9.54
N PRO A 485 37.77 13.32 -9.71
CA PRO A 485 37.50 12.14 -10.56
C PRO A 485 36.44 11.16 -10.02
N GLU A 486 35.72 11.51 -8.96
CA GLU A 486 34.96 10.55 -8.14
C GLU A 486 33.45 10.54 -8.44
N ILE A 487 32.93 11.51 -9.20
CA ILE A 487 31.50 11.67 -9.51
C ILE A 487 31.30 11.77 -11.01
N TYR A 488 30.68 10.76 -11.60
CA TYR A 488 30.37 10.71 -13.02
C TYR A 488 28.94 10.23 -13.24
N GLN A 489 28.03 11.16 -13.54
CA GLN A 489 26.59 10.92 -13.66
C GLN A 489 26.04 10.05 -12.52
N PRO A 490 25.82 10.62 -11.32
CA PRO A 490 25.39 9.85 -10.16
C PRO A 490 24.10 9.06 -10.46
N GLY A 491 24.11 7.78 -10.10
CA GLY A 491 23.05 6.79 -10.25
C GLY A 491 22.34 6.56 -8.92
N PRO A 492 22.28 5.33 -8.37
CA PRO A 492 21.60 5.09 -7.11
C PRO A 492 22.32 5.79 -5.94
N VAL A 493 21.54 6.24 -4.95
CA VAL A 493 22.02 6.95 -3.76
C VAL A 493 21.52 6.24 -2.52
N ALA A 494 22.31 6.27 -1.45
CA ALA A 494 21.92 5.81 -0.14
C ALA A 494 22.49 6.74 0.93
N VAL A 495 21.84 6.84 2.07
CA VAL A 495 22.20 7.81 3.11
C VAL A 495 22.12 7.14 4.46
N ASP A 496 23.15 7.33 5.29
CA ASP A 496 23.13 6.96 6.71
C ASP A 496 22.88 8.21 7.58
N MET A 497 23.23 8.18 8.86
CA MET A 497 23.03 9.32 9.76
C MET A 497 23.94 10.52 9.44
N PHE A 498 25.10 10.32 8.80
CA PHE A 498 26.13 11.37 8.63
C PHE A 498 26.68 11.49 7.21
N THR A 499 26.62 10.42 6.44
CA THR A 499 27.30 10.23 5.15
C THR A 499 26.28 9.94 4.06
N LEU A 500 26.54 10.51 2.89
CA LEU A 500 25.85 10.22 1.65
C LEU A 500 26.73 9.30 0.80
N TYR A 501 26.15 8.27 0.23
CA TYR A 501 26.81 7.33 -0.67
C TYR A 501 26.11 7.36 -2.03
N TRP A 502 26.88 7.22 -3.09
CA TRP A 502 26.33 7.15 -4.43
C TRP A 502 27.14 6.21 -5.32
N GLY A 503 26.43 5.56 -6.24
CA GLY A 503 27.03 4.84 -7.33
C GLY A 503 27.11 5.71 -8.59
N ASN A 504 28.14 5.53 -9.41
CA ASN A 504 28.21 6.18 -10.73
C ASN A 504 27.50 5.31 -11.79
N ALA A 505 26.62 5.94 -12.58
CA ALA A 505 25.82 5.23 -13.58
C ALA A 505 26.60 4.94 -14.87
N ILE A 506 27.73 5.62 -15.10
CA ILE A 506 28.63 5.45 -16.25
C ILE A 506 30.07 5.65 -15.75
N LYS A 507 31.07 5.08 -16.45
CA LYS A 507 32.51 5.21 -16.12
C LYS A 507 32.85 4.87 -14.66
N GLY A 508 32.14 3.92 -14.07
CA GLY A 508 32.39 3.48 -12.69
C GLY A 508 33.77 2.83 -12.47
N ASN A 509 34.52 2.51 -13.53
CA ASN A 509 35.91 2.07 -13.39
C ASN A 509 36.86 3.16 -12.85
N ALA A 510 36.46 4.44 -12.89
CA ALA A 510 37.19 5.51 -12.21
C ALA A 510 36.82 5.59 -10.71
N SER A 511 35.53 5.44 -10.41
CA SER A 511 34.96 5.39 -9.08
C SER A 511 33.54 4.83 -9.23
N ALA A 512 33.31 3.57 -8.90
CA ALA A 512 32.02 2.92 -9.03
C ALA A 512 31.12 3.36 -7.89
N LEU A 513 31.66 3.32 -6.68
CA LEU A 513 31.01 3.74 -5.44
C LEU A 513 31.84 4.85 -4.81
N ALA A 514 31.18 5.90 -4.33
CA ALA A 514 31.82 6.97 -3.57
C ALA A 514 30.94 7.40 -2.39
N ARG A 515 31.55 8.13 -1.46
CA ARG A 515 30.89 8.72 -0.30
C ARG A 515 31.24 10.18 -0.11
N GLY A 516 30.43 10.92 0.61
CA GLY A 516 30.76 12.26 1.07
C GLY A 516 29.73 12.86 2.04
N PRO A 517 29.98 14.07 2.58
CA PRO A 517 29.07 14.73 3.50
C PRO A 517 27.67 14.99 2.91
N GLN A 518 26.68 15.03 3.80
CA GLN A 518 25.27 15.34 3.47
C GLN A 518 24.99 16.84 3.36
N THR A 519 25.95 17.69 3.71
CA THR A 519 25.85 19.16 3.67
C THR A 519 26.97 19.76 2.83
N VAL A 520 26.69 20.92 2.24
CA VAL A 520 27.73 21.73 1.61
C VAL A 520 28.59 22.34 2.72
N PRO A 521 29.94 22.22 2.69
CA PRO A 521 30.81 22.90 3.64
C PRO A 521 30.56 24.41 3.60
N ALA A 522 30.45 25.05 4.77
CA ALA A 522 30.27 26.50 4.84
C ALA A 522 31.49 27.24 4.23
N PRO A 523 31.28 28.38 3.55
CA PRO A 523 32.38 29.26 3.17
C PRO A 523 33.16 29.68 4.42
N LEU A 524 34.49 29.70 4.35
CA LEU A 524 35.29 30.20 5.46
C LEU A 524 34.94 31.68 5.75
N PRO A 525 34.90 32.10 7.03
CA PRO A 525 34.69 33.51 7.36
C PRO A 525 35.79 34.37 6.71
N GLY A 526 35.38 35.37 5.93
CA GLY A 526 36.29 36.30 5.23
C GLY A 526 36.22 36.29 3.70
N GLY A 527 35.26 35.59 3.08
CA GLY A 527 35.09 35.59 1.61
C GLY A 527 36.19 34.85 0.85
N ALA A 528 37.13 34.21 1.57
CA ALA A 528 38.04 33.25 0.98
C ALA A 528 37.22 32.02 0.51
N ALA A 529 37.39 31.64 -0.75
CA ALA A 529 36.87 30.38 -1.26
C ALA A 529 37.24 29.26 -0.27
N ALA A 530 36.27 28.42 0.09
CA ALA A 530 36.50 27.22 0.88
C ALA A 530 37.74 26.50 0.31
N PRO A 531 38.65 25.98 1.16
CA PRO A 531 39.92 25.47 0.70
C PRO A 531 39.68 24.48 -0.44
N LYS A 532 40.40 24.65 -1.56
CA LYS A 532 40.44 23.72 -2.70
C LYS A 532 41.09 22.37 -2.34
N SER A 533 40.89 21.90 -1.12
CA SER A 533 41.25 20.57 -0.68
C SER A 533 40.07 19.64 -0.98
N LYS A 534 40.32 18.54 -1.69
CA LYS A 534 40.03 17.12 -1.36
C LYS A 534 39.08 16.75 -0.18
N ALA A 535 38.24 17.64 0.33
CA ALA A 535 37.55 17.51 1.59
C ALA A 535 36.07 17.23 1.32
N GLY A 536 35.77 15.97 1.01
CA GLY A 536 34.44 15.45 1.27
C GLY A 536 34.10 14.21 0.48
N ALA A 537 34.28 14.23 -0.85
CA ALA A 537 34.06 13.03 -1.65
C ALA A 537 35.27 12.09 -1.53
N HIS A 538 35.00 10.79 -1.46
CA HIS A 538 36.01 9.74 -1.41
C HIS A 538 35.53 8.52 -2.20
N ALA A 539 36.30 8.07 -3.20
CA ALA A 539 36.03 6.83 -3.91
C ALA A 539 36.18 5.60 -2.99
N LEU A 540 35.23 4.67 -3.04
CA LEU A 540 35.20 3.47 -2.20
C LEU A 540 35.50 2.19 -2.99
N ALA A 541 35.01 2.10 -4.22
CA ALA A 541 35.21 0.94 -5.10
C ALA A 541 35.22 1.37 -6.56
N ASN A 542 35.85 0.61 -7.45
CA ASN A 542 35.95 0.88 -8.89
C ASN A 542 35.71 -0.38 -9.77
N ASN A 543 35.13 -1.43 -9.17
CA ASN A 543 34.95 -2.75 -9.77
C ASN A 543 33.79 -2.84 -10.79
N LEU A 544 32.91 -1.82 -10.87
CA LEU A 544 31.74 -1.79 -11.75
C LEU A 544 31.81 -0.67 -12.78
N GLN A 545 31.33 -0.91 -14.00
CA GLN A 545 31.18 0.14 -15.01
C GLN A 545 29.97 1.04 -14.76
N ALA A 546 28.92 0.47 -14.17
CA ALA A 546 27.70 1.16 -13.82
C ALA A 546 27.09 0.48 -12.58
N VAL A 547 26.79 1.29 -11.57
CA VAL A 547 26.03 0.86 -10.39
C VAL A 547 24.55 1.08 -10.66
N THR A 548 23.73 0.04 -10.44
CA THR A 548 22.29 0.07 -10.70
C THR A 548 21.46 0.09 -9.42
N GLY A 549 21.91 -0.58 -8.36
CA GLY A 549 21.28 -0.52 -7.03
C GLY A 549 22.32 -0.30 -5.93
N LEU A 550 21.93 0.39 -4.86
CA LEU A 550 22.78 0.70 -3.71
C LEU A 550 21.94 0.70 -2.44
N THR A 551 22.40 0.02 -1.39
CA THR A 551 21.76 0.07 -0.07
C THR A 551 22.79 -0.11 1.03
N ILE A 552 22.45 0.36 2.23
CA ILE A 552 23.30 0.30 3.42
C ILE A 552 22.63 -0.62 4.41
N THR A 553 23.42 -1.50 5.01
CA THR A 553 22.97 -2.48 6.01
C THR A 553 23.85 -2.36 7.26
N SER A 554 23.51 -3.10 8.30
CA SER A 554 24.34 -3.17 9.52
C SER A 554 25.72 -3.79 9.29
N SER A 555 25.88 -4.66 8.28
CA SER A 555 27.16 -5.34 7.99
C SER A 555 28.05 -4.55 7.00
N GLY A 556 27.47 -3.62 6.26
CA GLY A 556 28.19 -2.80 5.28
C GLY A 556 27.32 -2.28 4.14
N ILE A 557 27.99 -1.87 3.06
CA ILE A 557 27.38 -1.28 1.87
C ILE A 557 27.24 -2.35 0.79
N PHE A 558 26.02 -2.54 0.31
CA PHE A 558 25.72 -3.47 -0.77
C PHE A 558 25.33 -2.70 -2.02
N TYR A 559 25.86 -3.13 -3.16
CA TYR A 559 25.60 -2.48 -4.43
C TYR A 559 25.61 -3.50 -5.56
N ALA A 560 24.80 -3.25 -6.58
CA ALA A 560 24.68 -4.12 -7.74
C ALA A 560 25.04 -3.36 -9.02
N GLY A 561 25.43 -4.12 -10.02
CA GLY A 561 25.67 -3.57 -11.34
C GLY A 561 26.47 -4.51 -12.21
N ARG A 562 27.04 -3.93 -13.27
CA ARG A 562 27.82 -4.68 -14.27
C ARG A 562 29.31 -4.46 -14.04
N PRO A 563 30.09 -5.53 -13.79
CA PRO A 563 31.54 -5.42 -13.73
C PRO A 563 32.12 -5.13 -15.11
N VAL A 564 33.37 -4.66 -15.15
CA VAL A 564 34.11 -4.44 -16.40
C VAL A 564 34.23 -5.72 -17.22
N GLN A 565 34.41 -6.86 -16.55
CA GLN A 565 34.43 -8.19 -17.13
C GLN A 565 33.59 -9.15 -16.27
N GLY A 566 32.82 -10.02 -16.92
CA GLY A 566 31.97 -11.01 -16.25
C GLY A 566 30.50 -10.63 -16.15
N ARG A 567 29.73 -11.46 -15.44
CA ARG A 567 28.27 -11.33 -15.33
C ARG A 567 27.87 -10.33 -14.25
N PRO A 568 26.69 -9.68 -14.40
CA PRO A 568 26.12 -8.80 -13.38
C PRO A 568 26.01 -9.51 -12.02
N GLY A 569 26.16 -8.75 -10.96
CA GLY A 569 26.23 -9.31 -9.61
C GLY A 569 25.91 -8.30 -8.53
N ILE A 570 25.83 -8.82 -7.31
CA ILE A 570 25.73 -8.06 -6.08
C ILE A 570 27.10 -8.12 -5.41
N PHE A 571 27.58 -6.97 -4.97
CA PHE A 571 28.86 -6.78 -4.32
C PHE A 571 28.63 -6.11 -2.96
N ALA A 572 29.52 -6.40 -2.02
CA ALA A 572 29.49 -5.83 -0.68
C ALA A 572 30.86 -5.29 -0.28
N LEU A 573 30.85 -4.13 0.35
CA LEU A 573 31.95 -3.54 1.11
C LEU A 573 31.59 -3.64 2.59
N ARG A 574 32.48 -4.19 3.42
CA ARG A 574 32.24 -4.26 4.86
C ARG A 574 32.29 -2.87 5.49
N SER A 575 31.59 -2.71 6.61
CA SER A 575 31.56 -1.43 7.33
C SER A 575 32.96 -0.89 7.68
N GLU A 576 33.89 -1.76 8.06
CA GLU A 576 35.28 -1.43 8.41
C GLU A 576 36.07 -0.82 7.22
N ASP A 577 35.79 -1.27 6.00
CA ASP A 577 36.46 -0.84 4.78
C ASP A 577 35.81 0.39 4.13
N SER A 578 34.60 0.76 4.57
CA SER A 578 33.83 1.90 4.04
C SER A 578 34.47 3.27 4.33
N LEU A 579 35.43 3.33 5.26
CA LEU A 579 36.13 4.57 5.65
C LEU A 579 37.35 4.87 4.77
N ASN A 580 38.14 3.84 4.43
CA ASN A 580 39.42 4.02 3.74
C ASN A 580 39.33 3.74 2.23
N GLY A 581 38.23 3.14 1.77
CA GLY A 581 38.07 2.69 0.38
C GLY A 581 39.01 1.52 0.04
N CYS A 582 38.68 0.76 -1.00
CA CYS A 582 39.47 -0.42 -1.38
C CYS A 582 40.68 -0.04 -2.28
N ALA A 583 41.49 0.95 -1.89
CA ALA A 583 42.45 1.62 -2.77
C ALA A 583 43.74 0.82 -3.15
N ALA A 584 43.85 -0.47 -2.84
CA ALA A 584 45.02 -1.27 -3.24
C ALA A 584 44.83 -2.80 -3.32
N ASP A 585 43.72 -3.38 -2.84
CA ASP A 585 43.53 -4.84 -2.79
C ASP A 585 42.15 -5.28 -3.32
N ASP A 586 42.18 -6.19 -4.29
CA ASP A 586 41.01 -6.85 -4.93
C ASP A 586 40.22 -7.75 -3.94
N HIS A 587 40.68 -7.85 -2.68
CA HIS A 587 40.10 -8.66 -1.60
C HIS A 587 39.06 -7.93 -0.72
N CYS A 588 38.96 -6.61 -0.84
CA CYS A 588 38.09 -5.74 -0.01
C CYS A 588 36.63 -5.71 -0.50
N VAL A 589 36.39 -6.04 -1.78
CA VAL A 589 35.05 -6.15 -2.34
C VAL A 589 34.64 -7.60 -2.49
N HIS A 590 33.56 -8.00 -1.81
CA HIS A 590 33.05 -9.36 -1.91
C HIS A 590 31.90 -9.46 -2.91
N ARG A 591 31.98 -10.42 -3.84
CA ARG A 591 30.83 -10.81 -4.66
C ARG A 591 29.90 -11.67 -3.83
N VAL A 592 28.71 -11.17 -3.53
CA VAL A 592 27.68 -11.80 -2.70
C VAL A 592 26.85 -12.78 -3.52
N ALA A 593 26.37 -12.35 -4.68
CA ALA A 593 25.52 -13.18 -5.52
C ALA A 593 25.65 -12.82 -6.99
N GLN A 594 25.24 -13.76 -7.85
CA GLN A 594 25.13 -13.55 -9.29
C GLN A 594 23.65 -13.39 -9.66
N VAL A 595 23.36 -12.40 -10.49
CA VAL A 595 21.99 -12.02 -10.89
C VAL A 595 21.96 -11.72 -12.39
N SER A 596 20.76 -11.63 -12.98
CA SER A 596 20.64 -11.49 -14.43
C SER A 596 20.84 -10.04 -14.88
N ASN A 597 19.99 -9.13 -14.41
CA ASN A 597 20.04 -7.69 -14.69
C ASN A 597 19.40 -6.89 -13.52
N PRO A 598 20.15 -6.71 -12.42
CA PRO A 598 19.65 -6.00 -11.24
C PRO A 598 19.42 -4.53 -11.58
N VAL A 599 18.24 -4.03 -11.25
CA VAL A 599 17.85 -2.63 -11.50
C VAL A 599 17.79 -1.80 -10.23
N ASP A 600 17.52 -2.42 -9.08
CA ASP A 600 17.49 -1.75 -7.79
C ASP A 600 17.56 -2.75 -6.63
N MET A 601 17.76 -2.26 -5.40
CA MET A 601 17.78 -3.08 -4.19
C MET A 601 17.32 -2.30 -2.94
N CYS A 602 16.77 -3.02 -1.97
CA CYS A 602 16.44 -2.47 -0.66
C CYS A 602 16.73 -3.48 0.44
N TRP A 603 16.97 -2.97 1.65
CA TRP A 603 17.17 -3.76 2.86
C TRP A 603 15.92 -3.71 3.76
N ASP A 604 15.65 -4.79 4.49
CA ASP A 604 14.50 -4.90 5.39
C ASP A 604 14.71 -4.33 6.80
N GLY A 605 15.86 -3.71 7.04
CA GLY A 605 16.25 -3.22 8.37
C GLY A 605 16.76 -4.33 9.31
N ASP A 606 16.87 -5.57 8.84
CA ASP A 606 17.26 -6.73 9.63
C ASP A 606 18.29 -7.59 8.88
N ALA A 607 17.92 -8.79 8.41
CA ALA A 607 18.87 -9.77 7.87
C ALA A 607 18.68 -10.06 6.37
N THR A 608 17.80 -9.34 5.66
CA THR A 608 17.43 -9.69 4.28
C THR A 608 17.57 -8.52 3.32
N LEU A 609 18.33 -8.73 2.25
CA LEU A 609 18.38 -7.86 1.08
C LEU A 609 17.39 -8.35 0.04
N PHE A 610 16.63 -7.41 -0.54
CA PHE A 610 15.73 -7.64 -1.66
C PHE A 610 16.28 -6.96 -2.90
N ILE A 611 16.25 -7.66 -4.02
CA ILE A 611 16.81 -7.21 -5.29
C ILE A 611 15.74 -7.27 -6.36
N ALA A 612 15.47 -6.14 -6.99
CA ALA A 612 14.68 -6.10 -8.21
C ALA A 612 15.57 -6.52 -9.39
N ASP A 613 15.31 -7.69 -9.97
CA ASP A 613 16.03 -8.20 -11.13
C ASP A 613 15.12 -8.21 -12.36
N SER A 614 15.26 -7.17 -13.18
CA SER A 614 14.51 -7.04 -14.43
C SER A 614 14.81 -8.14 -15.45
N GLY A 615 15.99 -8.76 -15.37
CA GLY A 615 16.42 -9.80 -16.30
C GLY A 615 15.74 -11.14 -16.03
N SER A 616 15.53 -11.48 -14.76
CA SER A 616 14.72 -12.64 -14.36
C SER A 616 13.23 -12.33 -14.21
N GLY A 617 12.85 -11.05 -14.18
CA GLY A 617 11.47 -10.61 -14.00
C GLY A 617 10.93 -10.93 -12.60
N ALA A 618 11.80 -10.88 -11.58
CA ALA A 618 11.47 -11.29 -10.23
C ALA A 618 12.14 -10.39 -9.19
N VAL A 619 11.57 -10.40 -7.98
CA VAL A 619 12.27 -9.94 -6.78
C VAL A 619 12.99 -11.13 -6.16
N LEU A 620 14.28 -10.97 -5.93
CA LEU A 620 15.15 -11.96 -5.31
C LEU A 620 15.51 -11.53 -3.89
N SER A 621 15.85 -12.47 -3.02
CA SER A 621 16.41 -12.19 -1.70
C SER A 621 17.74 -12.90 -1.46
N VAL A 622 18.58 -12.25 -0.66
CA VAL A 622 19.83 -12.81 -0.12
C VAL A 622 20.02 -12.35 1.33
N PRO A 623 20.72 -13.12 2.17
CA PRO A 623 21.11 -12.67 3.50
C PRO A 623 21.97 -11.40 3.43
N SER A 624 21.69 -10.44 4.32
CA SER A 624 22.45 -9.20 4.47
C SER A 624 23.49 -9.25 5.60
N SER A 625 23.41 -10.27 6.46
CA SER A 625 24.25 -10.38 7.67
C SER A 625 25.72 -10.66 7.39
N THR A 626 26.05 -11.10 6.18
CA THR A 626 27.42 -11.40 5.78
C THR A 626 27.66 -11.05 4.32
N ALA A 627 28.91 -10.71 4.01
CA ALA A 627 29.37 -10.44 2.65
C ALA A 627 29.75 -11.72 1.87
N SER A 628 29.52 -12.91 2.45
CA SER A 628 29.86 -14.19 1.80
C SER A 628 28.96 -14.52 0.61
N ARG A 629 29.38 -15.48 -0.22
CA ARG A 629 28.58 -15.90 -1.38
C ARG A 629 27.32 -16.63 -0.93
N HIS A 630 26.18 -16.22 -1.46
CA HIS A 630 24.88 -16.85 -1.21
C HIS A 630 24.13 -17.16 -2.50
N ALA A 631 23.31 -18.20 -2.44
CA ALA A 631 22.30 -18.45 -3.45
C ALA A 631 21.19 -17.39 -3.33
N VAL A 632 20.70 -16.91 -4.47
CA VAL A 632 19.53 -16.03 -4.53
C VAL A 632 18.25 -16.86 -4.39
N VAL A 633 17.28 -16.36 -3.62
CA VAL A 633 15.96 -16.97 -3.46
C VAL A 633 14.92 -16.09 -4.15
N LYS A 634 14.07 -16.66 -4.99
CA LYS A 634 12.97 -15.92 -5.61
C LYS A 634 11.87 -15.67 -4.57
N VAL A 635 11.54 -14.40 -4.34
CA VAL A 635 10.50 -13.99 -3.39
C VAL A 635 9.16 -13.81 -4.10
N ALA A 636 9.14 -13.06 -5.20
CA ALA A 636 7.93 -12.74 -5.93
C ALA A 636 8.21 -12.58 -7.43
N GLU A 637 7.22 -12.87 -8.27
CA GLU A 637 7.26 -12.53 -9.69
C GLU A 637 6.98 -11.05 -9.89
N ALA A 638 7.82 -10.36 -10.64
CA ALA A 638 7.75 -8.91 -10.81
C ALA A 638 8.20 -8.53 -12.23
N LEU A 639 7.43 -8.94 -13.22
CA LEU A 639 7.69 -8.66 -14.63
C LEU A 639 7.66 -7.14 -14.87
N GLY A 640 8.76 -6.59 -15.39
CA GLY A 640 8.86 -5.15 -15.67
C GLY A 640 9.15 -4.27 -14.45
N VAL A 641 9.60 -4.85 -13.33
CA VAL A 641 10.07 -4.10 -12.17
C VAL A 641 11.24 -3.19 -12.54
N HIS A 642 11.25 -1.98 -11.99
CA HIS A 642 12.33 -1.01 -12.21
C HIS A 642 13.02 -0.54 -10.93
N ALA A 643 12.26 -0.23 -9.89
CA ALA A 643 12.79 0.14 -8.57
C ALA A 643 12.03 -0.55 -7.45
N ILE A 644 12.67 -0.64 -6.28
CA ILE A 644 12.12 -1.31 -5.11
C ILE A 644 12.51 -0.58 -3.82
N THR A 645 11.59 -0.52 -2.87
CA THR A 645 11.84 0.04 -1.54
C THR A 645 11.07 -0.72 -0.49
N MET A 646 11.46 -0.58 0.77
CA MET A 646 10.84 -1.26 1.90
C MET A 646 10.27 -0.25 2.87
N LEU A 647 9.02 -0.44 3.27
CA LEU A 647 8.42 0.27 4.41
C LEU A 647 8.25 -0.71 5.57
N THR A 648 8.87 -0.39 6.71
CA THR A 648 8.70 -1.13 7.96
C THR A 648 7.83 -0.34 8.93
N VAL A 649 6.78 -0.96 9.46
CA VAL A 649 5.86 -0.33 10.42
C VAL A 649 5.82 -1.17 11.70
N PRO A 650 6.04 -0.57 12.89
CA PRO A 650 5.85 -1.28 14.15
C PRO A 650 4.39 -1.75 14.26
N SER A 651 4.16 -3.02 14.55
CA SER A 651 2.79 -3.49 14.81
C SER A 651 2.23 -2.77 16.03
N MET A 652 1.07 -2.15 15.85
CA MET A 652 0.30 -1.59 16.95
C MET A 652 -0.13 -2.76 17.86
N ALA A 653 0.63 -3.00 18.92
CA ALA A 653 0.16 -3.82 20.03
C ALA A 653 -1.16 -3.21 20.49
N THR A 654 -2.25 -3.96 20.33
CA THR A 654 -3.54 -3.56 20.88
C THR A 654 -3.33 -3.50 22.39
N LYS A 655 -3.17 -2.29 22.95
CA LYS A 655 -3.21 -2.08 24.39
C LYS A 655 -4.59 -2.51 24.83
N VAL A 656 -4.71 -3.76 25.26
CA VAL A 656 -5.77 -4.17 26.16
C VAL A 656 -5.57 -3.29 27.38
N THR A 657 -6.39 -2.23 27.48
CA THR A 657 -6.37 -1.33 28.62
C THR A 657 -6.60 -2.17 29.87
N GLY A 658 -5.63 -2.12 30.78
CA GLY A 658 -5.63 -2.83 32.05
C GLY A 658 -6.70 -2.34 33.02
N LEU A 659 -7.97 -2.50 32.66
CA LEU A 659 -9.09 -2.46 33.60
C LEU A 659 -9.59 -3.87 33.95
N GLY A 660 -9.30 -4.88 33.13
CA GLY A 660 -9.75 -6.25 33.37
C GLY A 660 -8.97 -7.01 34.45
N VAL A 661 -7.68 -6.71 34.63
CA VAL A 661 -6.81 -7.48 35.55
C VAL A 661 -6.99 -7.03 37.01
N ALA A 662 -7.25 -5.74 37.26
CA ALA A 662 -7.47 -5.24 38.62
C ALA A 662 -8.84 -5.67 39.20
N LEU A 663 -9.84 -5.93 38.34
CA LEU A 663 -11.15 -6.40 38.79
C LEU A 663 -11.14 -7.89 39.18
N VAL A 664 -10.26 -8.69 38.55
CA VAL A 664 -10.15 -10.13 38.83
C VAL A 664 -9.38 -10.40 40.13
N THR A 665 -8.35 -9.61 40.45
CA THR A 665 -7.64 -9.72 41.74
C THR A 665 -8.44 -9.20 42.93
N ALA A 666 -9.28 -8.18 42.76
CA ALA A 666 -10.14 -7.68 43.83
C ALA A 666 -11.28 -8.67 44.20
N VAL A 667 -11.82 -9.42 43.23
CA VAL A 667 -12.87 -10.42 43.49
C VAL A 667 -12.31 -11.70 44.10
N ALA A 668 -11.06 -12.09 43.78
CA ALA A 668 -10.41 -13.26 44.37
C ALA A 668 -10.10 -13.08 45.86
N SER A 669 -9.71 -11.89 46.30
CA SER A 669 -9.41 -11.62 47.72
C SER A 669 -10.65 -11.47 48.62
N LEU A 670 -11.83 -11.19 48.04
CA LEU A 670 -13.10 -11.08 48.76
C LEU A 670 -13.83 -12.43 48.91
N LEU A 671 -13.46 -13.44 48.11
CA LEU A 671 -14.02 -14.80 48.18
C LEU A 671 -13.20 -15.75 49.08
N SER A 672 -12.05 -15.31 49.61
CA SER A 672 -11.26 -16.07 50.58
C SER A 672 -11.54 -15.71 52.05
N SER A 673 -12.53 -14.85 52.32
CA SER A 673 -12.88 -14.36 53.67
C SER A 673 -14.37 -14.46 54.02
N VAL A 674 -15.14 -15.34 53.36
CA VAL A 674 -16.53 -15.66 53.73
C VAL A 674 -16.68 -17.15 53.90
#